data_AF-A0A2M7Z923-F1
#
_entry.id   AF-A0A2M7Z923-F1
#
_cell.length_a   1.000
_cell.length_b   1.000
_cell.length_c   1.000
_cell.angle_alpha   90.00
_cell.angle_beta   90.00
_cell.angle_gamma   90.00
#
_symmetry.space_group_name_H-M   'P 1'
#
loop_
_entity.id
_entity.type
_entity.pdbx_description
1 polymer ?
#
loop_
_entity_poly.entity_id
_entity_poly.type
_entity_poly.pdbx_seq_one_letter_code
_entity_poly.pdbx_strand_id
1 'polypeptide(L)'
;MPEPKPKKKFLIISGILGAIVIIALAVYFVLPKSGQEVIKKTAEDIYKPAVAFASKFATYEEVPVNVSPKVPAYSVSQNLGNVTNASDFTFSDTAKSLLVKNAFVVKPSYNNEFFPLYESNRYSYIPNFVTTDSMLHNYHLMFDFLLKQLEEQKLVAELKQLNASMLSESLNQYNNLKGTEWENAAKRNVGFFAVGSKLLNPSVSIPSIVANEVNQELALIEAHQGIAKSPVMNIGGGEDIMIDTPQGPQPLEALKEDYSQYIPRGHYDKTEQLKVYFKSMMWYGRLTFRLKNDDEIKSGILITLALNKESNQASWNKIYEPVNFFVGKSDDITYYQFKDLVKQVYGDNATPQTASADKNKFTSFVDATKTLEPPQINSMPIFQASIQADREKEIKGFRFMGQRFTIDASIFQRLVYREVGDKTKSCQAFKPEETGCLSGARCLPKGLDIPATMGSNEAKNILNGMGETKYACYPENMSKMNEYVLGLSTEIWTQNLYWGWLYQLRPLLDVKQSGYPTFMQNAAWLRKDLNTFLGSWSELKHDTILYAKQVYAELGGGGPEKKDDRGYVEPNPYVYARLASLLKMTNEGLEIRGLLTPSMKDNLSKMEQLAMSLKTISEKELNNENLTDADYELIRSYGGQLEHFWLEINKDEPQYKELDQRNFLDQNPAAIIADVATDPNGQVLEEGTGKISEIYVVVPVDGKLRIAKGGVYSYYEFPWPMSDR
;
A
#
# COMPACT_ATOMS: atom_id res chain seq x y z
N MET A 1 -34.22 -38.68 -68.55
CA MET A 1 -33.29 -37.68 -69.13
C MET A 1 -33.81 -36.29 -68.74
N PRO A 2 -32.98 -35.29 -68.47
CA PRO A 2 -31.51 -35.22 -68.70
C PRO A 2 -30.66 -35.92 -67.62
N GLU A 3 -29.33 -35.80 -67.74
CA GLU A 3 -28.30 -36.40 -66.86
C GLU A 3 -27.61 -35.36 -65.95
N PRO A 4 -27.14 -35.73 -64.75
CA PRO A 4 -26.20 -34.95 -63.95
C PRO A 4 -24.72 -35.39 -64.17
N LYS A 5 -23.82 -34.42 -64.32
CA LYS A 5 -22.37 -34.62 -64.53
C LYS A 5 -21.60 -35.07 -63.25
N PRO A 6 -20.41 -35.70 -63.35
CA PRO A 6 -19.92 -36.62 -62.31
C PRO A 6 -19.21 -35.99 -61.09
N LYS A 7 -19.35 -36.63 -59.92
CA LYS A 7 -18.78 -36.26 -58.60
C LYS A 7 -17.25 -36.44 -58.47
N LYS A 8 -16.43 -36.08 -59.46
CA LYS A 8 -14.97 -36.36 -59.42
C LYS A 8 -14.08 -35.37 -58.64
N LYS A 9 -14.56 -34.18 -58.27
CA LYS A 9 -13.74 -33.19 -57.51
C LYS A 9 -13.77 -33.35 -55.98
N PHE A 10 -14.82 -33.93 -55.40
CA PHE A 10 -15.01 -33.94 -53.94
C PHE A 10 -14.02 -34.91 -53.24
N LEU A 11 -13.83 -36.11 -53.78
CA LEU A 11 -12.96 -37.15 -53.23
C LEU A 11 -11.49 -36.74 -53.10
N ILE A 12 -10.98 -35.92 -54.02
CA ILE A 12 -9.58 -35.47 -54.02
C ILE A 12 -9.34 -34.50 -52.85
N ILE A 13 -10.27 -33.58 -52.60
CA ILE A 13 -10.18 -32.60 -51.50
C ILE A 13 -10.27 -33.32 -50.15
N SER A 14 -11.19 -34.29 -49.99
CA SER A 14 -11.29 -35.09 -48.77
C SER A 14 -10.03 -35.91 -48.48
N GLY A 15 -9.37 -36.45 -49.51
CA GLY A 15 -8.12 -37.22 -49.37
C GLY A 15 -6.95 -36.37 -48.86
N ILE A 16 -6.79 -35.15 -49.41
CA ILE A 16 -5.74 -34.20 -48.98
C ILE A 16 -5.98 -33.76 -47.53
N LEU A 17 -7.24 -33.45 -47.16
CA LEU A 17 -7.57 -33.04 -45.79
C LEU A 17 -7.27 -34.16 -44.78
N GLY A 18 -7.61 -35.42 -45.11
CA GLY A 18 -7.30 -36.59 -44.29
C GLY A 18 -5.79 -36.81 -44.11
N ALA A 19 -5.00 -36.64 -45.16
CA ALA A 19 -3.54 -36.75 -45.08
C ALA A 19 -2.92 -35.69 -44.16
N ILE A 20 -3.39 -34.43 -44.24
CA ILE A 20 -2.92 -33.34 -43.38
C ILE A 20 -3.25 -33.62 -41.89
N VAL A 21 -4.45 -34.12 -41.58
CA VAL A 21 -4.83 -34.48 -40.21
C VAL A 21 -3.98 -35.64 -39.67
N ILE A 22 -3.69 -36.66 -40.49
CA ILE A 22 -2.82 -37.79 -40.09
C ILE A 22 -1.39 -37.30 -39.84
N ILE A 23 -0.85 -36.41 -40.67
CA ILE A 23 0.50 -35.83 -40.47
C ILE A 23 0.54 -34.96 -39.20
N ALA A 24 -0.48 -34.13 -38.95
CA ALA A 24 -0.56 -33.33 -37.74
C ALA A 24 -0.63 -34.19 -36.46
N LEU A 25 -1.41 -35.28 -36.48
CA LEU A 25 -1.46 -36.24 -35.37
C LEU A 25 -0.12 -36.99 -35.20
N ALA A 26 0.54 -37.38 -36.28
CA ALA A 26 1.86 -38.01 -36.23
C ALA A 26 2.91 -37.08 -35.58
N VAL A 27 2.94 -35.79 -35.96
CA VAL A 27 3.82 -34.78 -35.32
C VAL A 27 3.49 -34.63 -33.83
N TYR A 28 2.21 -34.60 -33.47
CA TYR A 28 1.78 -34.50 -32.07
C TYR A 28 2.24 -35.68 -31.19
N PHE A 29 2.30 -36.90 -31.75
CA PHE A 29 2.76 -38.11 -31.04
C PHE A 29 4.27 -38.37 -31.13
N VAL A 30 5.02 -37.65 -31.98
CA VAL A 30 6.47 -37.83 -32.17
C VAL A 30 7.32 -36.76 -31.46
N LEU A 31 6.70 -35.66 -30.99
CA LEU A 31 7.37 -34.70 -30.12
C LEU A 31 7.81 -35.36 -28.78
N PRO A 32 9.07 -35.15 -28.33
CA PRO A 32 9.56 -35.78 -27.11
C PRO A 32 8.88 -35.23 -25.86
N LYS A 33 8.36 -36.13 -25.01
CA LYS A 33 7.63 -35.79 -23.77
C LYS A 33 8.37 -34.86 -22.81
N SER A 34 9.70 -34.85 -22.87
CA SER A 34 10.55 -33.96 -22.05
C SER A 34 10.17 -32.48 -22.20
N GLY A 35 9.73 -32.02 -23.37
CA GLY A 35 9.29 -30.63 -23.54
C GLY A 35 8.05 -30.27 -22.71
N GLN A 36 7.06 -31.17 -22.64
CA GLN A 36 5.85 -30.94 -21.86
C GLN A 36 6.06 -31.18 -20.36
N GLU A 37 6.90 -32.14 -19.97
CA GLU A 37 7.28 -32.32 -18.56
C GLU A 37 8.13 -31.16 -18.04
N VAL A 38 9.05 -30.59 -18.85
CA VAL A 38 9.78 -29.37 -18.48
C VAL A 38 8.80 -28.20 -18.30
N ILE A 39 7.93 -27.91 -19.27
CA ILE A 39 6.97 -26.78 -19.15
C ILE A 39 6.05 -26.95 -17.94
N LYS A 40 5.56 -28.17 -17.66
CA LYS A 40 4.77 -28.43 -16.45
C LYS A 40 5.58 -28.24 -15.17
N LYS A 41 6.81 -28.74 -15.14
CA LYS A 41 7.67 -28.64 -13.96
C LYS A 41 8.05 -27.18 -13.67
N THR A 42 8.41 -26.41 -14.70
CA THR A 42 8.61 -24.97 -14.60
C THR A 42 7.34 -24.27 -14.06
N ALA A 43 6.15 -24.65 -14.52
CA ALA A 43 4.90 -24.07 -14.02
C ALA A 43 4.56 -24.47 -12.56
N GLU A 44 4.90 -25.69 -12.12
CA GLU A 44 4.66 -26.14 -10.73
C GLU A 44 5.73 -25.60 -9.75
N ASP A 45 6.99 -25.44 -10.19
CA ASP A 45 8.08 -24.87 -9.39
C ASP A 45 7.96 -23.32 -9.28
N ILE A 46 7.49 -22.62 -10.33
CA ILE A 46 7.20 -21.17 -10.29
C ILE A 46 6.18 -20.79 -9.19
N TYR A 47 5.25 -21.70 -8.86
CA TYR A 47 4.20 -21.44 -7.87
C TYR A 47 4.61 -21.74 -6.42
N LYS A 48 5.87 -22.11 -6.15
CA LYS A 48 6.39 -22.38 -4.80
C LYS A 48 7.72 -21.69 -4.57
N PRO A 49 7.75 -20.41 -4.14
CA PRO A 49 8.99 -19.77 -3.72
C PRO A 49 9.64 -20.58 -2.60
N ALA A 50 10.96 -20.79 -2.70
CA ALA A 50 11.74 -21.51 -1.70
C ALA A 50 11.82 -20.70 -0.40
N VAL A 51 10.86 -20.88 0.50
CA VAL A 51 10.81 -20.21 1.80
C VAL A 51 11.93 -20.74 2.70
N ALA A 52 13.12 -20.17 2.54
CA ALA A 52 14.23 -20.34 3.47
C ALA A 52 13.81 -19.76 4.83
N PHE A 53 13.45 -20.64 5.77
CA PHE A 53 13.04 -20.27 7.11
C PHE A 53 14.23 -19.72 7.92
N ALA A 54 14.33 -18.39 7.97
CA ALA A 54 14.98 -17.72 9.09
C ALA A 54 14.18 -18.00 10.38
N SER A 55 14.81 -17.83 11.55
CA SER A 55 14.12 -17.94 12.84
C SER A 55 12.87 -17.06 12.86
N LYS A 56 11.68 -17.66 13.11
CA LYS A 56 10.40 -16.94 13.14
C LYS A 56 10.52 -15.62 13.91
N PHE A 57 10.15 -14.51 13.27
CA PHE A 57 10.23 -13.18 13.87
C PHE A 57 9.38 -13.08 15.15
N ALA A 58 8.11 -13.40 14.97
CA ALA A 58 7.09 -13.83 15.93
C ALA A 58 6.19 -14.84 15.18
N THR A 59 5.16 -15.40 15.80
CA THR A 59 4.19 -16.24 15.08
C THR A 59 2.98 -15.40 14.68
N TYR A 60 2.63 -15.38 13.39
CA TYR A 60 1.32 -14.93 12.95
C TYR A 60 0.27 -15.95 13.45
N GLU A 61 -0.54 -15.55 14.42
CA GLU A 61 -1.67 -16.33 14.91
C GLU A 61 -2.95 -15.81 14.23
N GLU A 62 -3.56 -16.62 13.37
CA GLU A 62 -4.77 -16.21 12.64
C GLU A 62 -5.97 -16.11 13.59
N VAL A 63 -6.45 -14.88 13.80
CA VAL A 63 -7.73 -14.63 14.49
C VAL A 63 -8.87 -15.24 13.65
N PRO A 64 -9.64 -16.22 14.18
CA PRO A 64 -10.68 -16.90 13.41
C PRO A 64 -11.90 -16.01 13.19
N VAL A 65 -12.47 -16.07 11.98
CA VAL A 65 -13.71 -15.37 11.59
C VAL A 65 -14.88 -16.35 11.54
N ASN A 66 -15.91 -16.09 12.34
CA ASN A 66 -17.08 -16.94 12.59
C ASN A 66 -18.34 -16.34 11.95
N VAL A 67 -18.36 -16.26 10.62
CA VAL A 67 -19.43 -15.59 9.87
C VAL A 67 -20.33 -16.56 9.11
N SER A 68 -21.64 -16.32 9.19
CA SER A 68 -22.69 -16.97 8.42
C SER A 68 -23.67 -15.87 7.99
N PRO A 69 -23.47 -15.25 6.80
CA PRO A 69 -24.20 -14.05 6.41
C PRO A 69 -25.72 -14.26 6.36
N LYS A 70 -26.46 -13.47 7.15
CA LYS A 70 -27.93 -13.56 7.34
C LYS A 70 -28.65 -12.23 7.14
N VAL A 71 -27.94 -11.12 6.88
CA VAL A 71 -28.54 -9.79 6.66
C VAL A 71 -29.59 -9.86 5.54
N PRO A 72 -30.87 -9.53 5.80
CA PRO A 72 -31.90 -9.54 4.77
C PRO A 72 -31.61 -8.54 3.66
N ALA A 73 -31.85 -8.95 2.41
CA ALA A 73 -31.72 -8.06 1.25
C ALA A 73 -32.73 -6.89 1.33
N TYR A 74 -32.22 -5.69 1.56
CA TYR A 74 -32.98 -4.44 1.64
C TYR A 74 -32.82 -3.60 0.36
N SER A 75 -33.61 -2.52 0.21
CA SER A 75 -33.24 -1.50 -0.77
C SER A 75 -33.77 -0.08 -0.54
N VAL A 76 -33.02 0.89 -1.07
CA VAL A 76 -33.19 2.34 -0.83
C VAL A 76 -34.19 2.97 -1.79
N SER A 77 -35.15 3.73 -1.29
CA SER A 77 -36.21 4.38 -2.06
C SER A 77 -35.72 5.61 -2.84
N GLN A 78 -36.27 5.82 -4.04
CA GLN A 78 -35.94 6.93 -4.96
C GLN A 78 -36.04 8.33 -4.30
N ASN A 79 -36.93 8.47 -3.32
CA ASN A 79 -37.16 9.67 -2.53
C ASN A 79 -36.59 9.61 -1.09
N LEU A 80 -35.72 8.64 -0.81
CA LEU A 80 -34.97 8.38 0.44
C LEU A 80 -35.78 8.19 1.74
N GLY A 81 -37.09 8.47 1.82
CA GLY A 81 -37.85 8.42 3.08
C GLY A 81 -37.95 7.05 3.77
N ASN A 82 -37.44 5.98 3.13
CA ASN A 82 -37.15 4.71 3.80
C ASN A 82 -36.03 4.81 4.85
N VAL A 83 -35.12 5.75 4.64
CA VAL A 83 -33.97 5.99 5.49
C VAL A 83 -34.45 6.86 6.63
N THR A 84 -34.39 6.36 7.85
CA THR A 84 -35.00 6.99 9.04
C THR A 84 -34.47 8.40 9.34
N ASN A 85 -33.26 8.73 8.87
CA ASN A 85 -32.62 10.04 8.99
C ASN A 85 -32.36 10.73 7.62
N ALA A 86 -33.12 10.39 6.57
CA ALA A 86 -32.97 11.01 5.23
C ALA A 86 -33.01 12.54 5.25
N SER A 87 -33.83 13.12 6.14
CA SER A 87 -34.02 14.56 6.33
C SER A 87 -32.77 15.31 6.78
N ASP A 88 -31.79 14.58 7.33
CA ASP A 88 -30.61 15.16 7.97
C ASP A 88 -29.49 15.46 6.94
N PHE A 89 -29.72 15.10 5.67
CA PHE A 89 -28.74 15.20 4.60
C PHE A 89 -29.32 15.86 3.35
N THR A 90 -28.64 16.92 2.89
CA THR A 90 -28.89 17.51 1.57
C THR A 90 -27.90 16.95 0.57
N PHE A 91 -28.43 16.32 -0.49
CA PHE A 91 -27.65 15.80 -1.61
C PHE A 91 -28.05 16.51 -2.91
N SER A 92 -27.10 16.65 -3.85
CA SER A 92 -27.43 16.97 -5.24
C SER A 92 -28.17 15.80 -5.90
N ASP A 93 -28.90 16.05 -6.98
CA ASP A 93 -29.65 14.98 -7.68
C ASP A 93 -28.74 13.83 -8.12
N THR A 94 -27.51 14.12 -8.57
CA THR A 94 -26.49 13.11 -8.88
C THR A 94 -26.10 12.29 -7.65
N ALA A 95 -25.80 12.94 -6.52
CA ALA A 95 -25.37 12.23 -5.31
C ALA A 95 -26.52 11.43 -4.69
N LYS A 96 -27.75 11.95 -4.74
CA LYS A 96 -28.97 11.24 -4.36
C LYS A 96 -29.23 10.05 -5.26
N SER A 97 -29.10 10.21 -6.58
CA SER A 97 -29.28 9.13 -7.56
C SER A 97 -28.30 7.98 -7.32
N LEU A 98 -27.04 8.28 -6.96
CA LEU A 98 -26.04 7.27 -6.57
C LEU A 98 -26.36 6.62 -5.21
N LEU A 99 -26.68 7.42 -4.19
CA LEU A 99 -27.05 6.93 -2.85
C LEU A 99 -28.31 6.05 -2.87
N VAL A 100 -29.26 6.38 -3.74
CA VAL A 100 -30.35 5.48 -4.12
C VAL A 100 -29.75 4.26 -4.79
N LYS A 101 -29.24 4.37 -6.03
CA LYS A 101 -28.84 3.24 -6.89
C LYS A 101 -27.96 2.19 -6.20
N ASN A 102 -27.01 2.62 -5.38
CA ASN A 102 -25.95 1.76 -4.84
C ASN A 102 -26.12 1.46 -3.33
N ALA A 103 -27.11 2.05 -2.66
CA ALA A 103 -27.13 2.26 -1.19
C ALA A 103 -25.96 3.07 -0.61
N PHE A 104 -25.03 3.59 -1.42
CA PHE A 104 -23.98 4.50 -0.95
C PHE A 104 -23.61 5.57 -1.97
N VAL A 105 -23.05 6.68 -1.50
CA VAL A 105 -22.37 7.68 -2.33
C VAL A 105 -21.11 8.19 -1.64
N VAL A 106 -20.04 8.33 -2.42
CA VAL A 106 -18.83 9.06 -2.00
C VAL A 106 -18.92 10.49 -2.53
N LYS A 107 -18.65 11.47 -1.69
CA LYS A 107 -18.53 12.89 -2.05
C LYS A 107 -17.08 13.34 -1.77
N PRO A 108 -16.40 14.00 -2.73
CA PRO A 108 -15.18 14.74 -2.43
C PRO A 108 -15.39 15.70 -1.26
N SER A 109 -14.48 15.66 -0.30
CA SER A 109 -14.46 16.56 0.86
C SER A 109 -13.02 16.89 1.23
N TYR A 110 -12.84 17.90 2.09
CA TYR A 110 -11.55 18.52 2.37
C TYR A 110 -11.10 18.31 3.82
N ASN A 111 -11.53 17.21 4.44
CA ASN A 111 -11.06 16.82 5.77
C ASN A 111 -9.57 16.45 5.69
N ASN A 112 -8.73 17.07 6.52
CA ASN A 112 -7.29 16.79 6.53
C ASN A 112 -6.96 15.36 6.98
N GLU A 113 -7.86 14.71 7.71
CA GLU A 113 -7.65 13.43 8.40
C GLU A 113 -9.03 12.77 8.64
N PHE A 114 -9.06 11.49 9.01
CA PHE A 114 -10.29 10.76 9.33
C PHE A 114 -10.88 11.14 10.70
N PHE A 115 -10.05 11.36 11.74
CA PHE A 115 -10.57 11.62 13.09
C PHE A 115 -11.48 12.87 13.20
N PRO A 116 -11.20 14.02 12.53
CA PRO A 116 -12.08 15.19 12.58
C PRO A 116 -13.45 14.94 11.93
N LEU A 117 -13.52 14.05 10.92
CA LEU A 117 -14.79 13.65 10.30
C LEU A 117 -15.64 12.85 11.30
N TYR A 118 -15.04 11.86 11.97
CA TYR A 118 -15.75 11.00 12.93
C TYR A 118 -16.16 11.73 14.23
N GLU A 119 -15.35 12.68 14.70
CA GLU A 119 -15.76 13.58 15.79
C GLU A 119 -16.84 14.58 15.34
N SER A 120 -16.72 15.18 14.15
CA SER A 120 -17.75 16.06 13.58
C SER A 120 -19.12 15.34 13.46
N ASN A 121 -19.13 14.07 13.09
CA ASN A 121 -20.33 13.24 13.07
C ASN A 121 -20.95 13.09 14.47
N ARG A 122 -20.12 12.77 15.47
CA ARG A 122 -20.49 12.62 16.88
C ARG A 122 -21.12 13.90 17.45
N TYR A 123 -20.54 15.07 17.17
CA TYR A 123 -21.13 16.36 17.57
C TYR A 123 -22.41 16.72 16.77
N SER A 124 -22.60 16.13 15.59
CA SER A 124 -23.76 16.37 14.71
C SER A 124 -24.88 15.32 14.86
N TYR A 125 -24.71 14.30 15.71
CA TYR A 125 -25.58 13.11 15.80
C TYR A 125 -25.77 12.36 14.46
N ILE A 126 -24.75 12.42 13.59
CA ILE A 126 -24.70 11.64 12.36
C ILE A 126 -24.19 10.23 12.72
N PRO A 127 -24.90 9.14 12.36
CA PRO A 127 -24.40 7.80 12.63
C PRO A 127 -23.06 7.56 11.93
N ASN A 128 -22.06 7.03 12.65
CA ASN A 128 -20.76 6.73 12.06
C ASN A 128 -20.83 5.48 11.16
N PHE A 129 -20.28 5.57 9.95
CA PHE A 129 -19.90 4.42 9.15
C PHE A 129 -18.40 4.22 9.31
N VAL A 130 -18.00 3.29 10.18
CA VAL A 130 -16.57 3.04 10.46
C VAL A 130 -15.99 2.23 9.30
N THR A 131 -15.09 2.81 8.52
CA THR A 131 -14.54 2.17 7.31
C THR A 131 -13.33 1.29 7.63
N THR A 132 -13.00 0.40 6.71
CA THR A 132 -11.68 -0.26 6.71
C THR A 132 -10.58 0.77 6.44
N ASP A 133 -10.80 1.70 5.49
CA ASP A 133 -9.93 2.85 5.20
C ASP A 133 -9.40 3.56 6.45
N SER A 134 -10.30 4.02 7.35
CA SER A 134 -9.90 4.80 8.53
C SER A 134 -9.07 4.01 9.54
N MET A 135 -9.32 2.70 9.63
CA MET A 135 -8.56 1.78 10.49
C MET A 135 -7.19 1.46 9.88
N LEU A 136 -7.14 1.23 8.55
CA LEU A 136 -5.90 1.00 7.81
C LEU A 136 -5.00 2.24 7.80
N HIS A 137 -5.59 3.44 7.75
CA HIS A 137 -4.86 4.71 7.85
C HIS A 137 -4.17 4.85 9.21
N ASN A 138 -4.88 4.57 10.30
CA ASN A 138 -4.31 4.64 11.64
C ASN A 138 -3.24 3.55 11.87
N TYR A 139 -3.39 2.38 11.25
CA TYR A 139 -2.31 1.39 11.19
C TYR A 139 -1.09 1.91 10.40
N HIS A 140 -1.29 2.58 9.26
CA HIS A 140 -0.20 3.21 8.51
C HIS A 140 0.55 4.25 9.36
N LEU A 141 -0.16 5.16 10.04
CA LEU A 141 0.46 6.16 10.91
C LEU A 141 1.27 5.49 12.04
N MET A 142 0.74 4.42 12.64
CA MET A 142 1.44 3.66 13.68
C MET A 142 2.68 2.93 13.12
N PHE A 143 2.59 2.37 11.92
CA PHE A 143 3.70 1.70 11.25
C PHE A 143 4.84 2.68 10.89
N ASP A 144 4.49 3.85 10.33
CA ASP A 144 5.43 4.94 10.04
C ASP A 144 6.15 5.40 11.31
N PHE A 145 5.40 5.65 12.38
CA PHE A 145 5.95 5.99 13.69
C PHE A 145 6.92 4.94 14.25
N LEU A 146 6.54 3.66 14.22
CA LEU A 146 7.38 2.57 14.71
C LEU A 146 8.68 2.43 13.90
N LEU A 147 8.61 2.61 12.57
CA LEU A 147 9.76 2.59 11.68
C LEU A 147 10.68 3.80 11.92
N LYS A 148 10.12 5.02 11.92
CA LYS A 148 10.83 6.28 12.20
C LYS A 148 11.57 6.23 13.53
N GLN A 149 10.90 5.78 14.60
CA GLN A 149 11.53 5.67 15.93
C GLN A 149 12.63 4.61 15.98
N LEU A 150 12.48 3.47 15.29
CA LEU A 150 13.53 2.47 15.15
C LEU A 150 14.77 3.06 14.42
N GLU A 151 14.54 3.83 13.36
CA GLU A 151 15.60 4.43 12.56
C GLU A 151 16.35 5.53 13.33
N GLU A 152 15.62 6.52 13.85
CA GLU A 152 16.18 7.65 14.60
C GLU A 152 16.90 7.19 15.88
N GLN A 153 16.34 6.25 16.64
CA GLN A 153 16.92 5.83 17.93
C GLN A 153 17.97 4.72 17.83
N LYS A 154 17.90 3.84 16.82
CA LYS A 154 18.76 2.63 16.74
C LYS A 154 19.58 2.57 15.45
N LEU A 155 18.91 2.54 14.29
CA LEU A 155 19.58 2.14 13.04
C LEU A 155 20.60 3.17 12.56
N VAL A 156 20.35 4.46 12.75
CA VAL A 156 21.33 5.52 12.44
C VAL A 156 22.63 5.36 13.25
N ALA A 157 22.52 5.02 14.54
CA ALA A 157 23.68 4.87 15.42
C ALA A 157 24.48 3.61 15.09
N GLU A 158 23.80 2.51 14.78
CA GLU A 158 24.43 1.25 14.39
C GLU A 158 25.08 1.34 13.00
N LEU A 159 24.40 1.96 12.02
CA LEU A 159 24.95 2.15 10.67
C LEU A 159 26.21 3.03 10.70
N LYS A 160 26.29 4.03 11.59
CA LYS A 160 27.53 4.82 11.81
C LYS A 160 28.70 3.95 12.31
N GLN A 161 28.43 2.95 13.14
CA GLN A 161 29.46 2.00 13.62
C GLN A 161 29.87 1.02 12.51
N LEU A 162 28.89 0.44 11.80
CA LEU A 162 29.13 -0.47 10.69
C LEU A 162 29.93 0.19 9.57
N ASN A 163 29.54 1.41 9.15
CA ASN A 163 30.20 2.17 8.09
C ASN A 163 31.68 2.44 8.43
N ALA A 164 31.96 2.91 9.66
CA ALA A 164 33.32 3.15 10.13
C ALA A 164 34.19 1.87 10.14
N SER A 165 33.61 0.75 10.59
CA SER A 165 34.30 -0.55 10.58
C SER A 165 34.56 -1.06 9.16
N MET A 166 33.54 -1.09 8.30
CA MET A 166 33.65 -1.61 6.93
C MET A 166 34.58 -0.76 6.05
N LEU A 167 34.63 0.56 6.26
CA LEU A 167 35.61 1.44 5.60
C LEU A 167 37.05 1.14 6.06
N SER A 168 37.26 0.95 7.36
CA SER A 168 38.56 0.55 7.93
C SER A 168 39.02 -0.81 7.40
N GLU A 169 38.14 -1.81 7.39
CA GLU A 169 38.44 -3.14 6.87
C GLU A 169 38.71 -3.14 5.37
N SER A 170 37.94 -2.38 4.58
CA SER A 170 38.19 -2.25 3.14
C SER A 170 39.53 -1.58 2.85
N LEU A 171 39.93 -0.59 3.65
CA LEU A 171 41.24 0.05 3.52
C LEU A 171 42.38 -0.91 3.89
N ASN A 172 42.19 -1.74 4.93
CA ASN A 172 43.12 -2.81 5.27
C ASN A 172 43.21 -3.87 4.16
N GLN A 173 42.08 -4.24 3.54
CA GLN A 173 42.06 -5.15 2.39
C GLN A 173 42.81 -4.55 1.18
N TYR A 174 42.56 -3.29 0.82
CA TYR A 174 43.27 -2.60 -0.24
C TYR A 174 44.79 -2.57 0.01
N ASN A 175 45.22 -2.20 1.21
CA ASN A 175 46.65 -2.14 1.55
C ASN A 175 47.34 -3.52 1.47
N ASN A 176 46.61 -4.61 1.75
CA ASN A 176 47.11 -5.99 1.66
C ASN A 176 47.07 -6.57 0.24
N LEU A 177 46.20 -6.07 -0.64
CA LEU A 177 45.96 -6.60 -1.99
C LEU A 177 46.51 -5.70 -3.12
N LYS A 178 47.21 -4.61 -2.75
CA LYS A 178 47.87 -3.71 -3.68
C LYS A 178 48.90 -4.44 -4.56
N GLY A 179 48.87 -4.18 -5.86
CA GLY A 179 49.69 -4.87 -6.86
C GLY A 179 49.18 -6.27 -7.27
N THR A 180 48.01 -6.70 -6.79
CA THR A 180 47.39 -7.97 -7.17
C THR A 180 46.22 -7.78 -8.13
N GLU A 181 45.76 -8.87 -8.75
CA GLU A 181 44.53 -8.92 -9.57
C GLU A 181 43.23 -8.64 -8.77
N TRP A 182 43.33 -8.31 -7.49
CA TRP A 182 42.23 -7.91 -6.61
C TRP A 182 42.33 -6.44 -6.14
N GLU A 183 43.33 -5.67 -6.58
CA GLU A 183 43.48 -4.26 -6.16
C GLU A 183 42.26 -3.42 -6.56
N ASN A 184 41.73 -3.59 -7.77
CA ASN A 184 40.57 -2.83 -8.26
C ASN A 184 39.31 -3.11 -7.43
N ALA A 185 39.00 -4.39 -7.17
CA ALA A 185 37.93 -4.81 -6.28
C ALA A 185 38.07 -4.23 -4.86
N ALA A 186 39.27 -4.29 -4.28
CA ALA A 186 39.51 -3.71 -2.95
C ALA A 186 39.39 -2.17 -2.97
N LYS A 187 39.87 -1.50 -4.02
CA LYS A 187 39.74 -0.05 -4.21
C LYS A 187 38.26 0.36 -4.36
N ARG A 188 37.47 -0.38 -5.13
CA ARG A 188 36.01 -0.20 -5.28
C ARG A 188 35.32 -0.27 -3.91
N ASN A 189 35.66 -1.25 -3.09
CA ASN A 189 35.12 -1.39 -1.73
C ASN A 189 35.46 -0.18 -0.83
N VAL A 190 36.70 0.33 -0.88
CA VAL A 190 37.05 1.56 -0.13
C VAL A 190 36.19 2.74 -0.57
N GLY A 191 36.00 2.93 -1.89
CA GLY A 191 35.11 3.97 -2.42
C GLY A 191 33.65 3.77 -1.97
N PHE A 192 33.14 2.55 -2.07
CA PHE A 192 31.77 2.17 -1.74
C PHE A 192 31.42 2.46 -0.27
N PHE A 193 32.30 2.09 0.67
CA PHE A 193 32.08 2.44 2.07
C PHE A 193 32.40 3.90 2.38
N ALA A 194 33.32 4.55 1.66
CA ALA A 194 33.60 5.98 1.86
C ALA A 194 32.41 6.86 1.49
N VAL A 195 31.68 6.56 0.40
CA VAL A 195 30.46 7.29 0.01
C VAL A 195 29.41 7.21 1.11
N GLY A 196 28.94 6.01 1.48
CA GLY A 196 27.91 5.86 2.52
C GLY A 196 28.35 6.38 3.90
N SER A 197 29.63 6.23 4.27
CA SER A 197 30.18 6.85 5.48
C SER A 197 30.11 8.39 5.44
N LYS A 198 30.40 9.00 4.28
CA LYS A 198 30.43 10.45 4.09
C LYS A 198 29.03 11.06 4.00
N LEU A 199 28.09 10.35 3.38
CA LEU A 199 26.66 10.70 3.37
C LEU A 199 26.11 10.72 4.81
N LEU A 200 26.26 9.60 5.54
CA LEU A 200 25.73 9.43 6.89
C LEU A 200 26.42 10.32 7.96
N ASN A 201 27.68 10.71 7.70
CA ASN A 201 28.43 11.63 8.53
C ASN A 201 29.40 12.49 7.71
N PRO A 202 29.06 13.77 7.44
CA PRO A 202 29.93 14.73 6.76
C PRO A 202 31.32 14.93 7.40
N SER A 203 31.53 14.55 8.68
CA SER A 203 32.84 14.64 9.34
C SER A 203 33.83 13.54 8.90
N VAL A 204 33.41 12.53 8.13
CA VAL A 204 34.30 11.43 7.71
C VAL A 204 35.34 11.92 6.70
N SER A 205 36.59 11.53 6.91
CA SER A 205 37.69 11.75 5.95
C SER A 205 37.65 10.71 4.83
N ILE A 206 37.59 11.18 3.59
CA ILE A 206 37.61 10.31 2.40
C ILE A 206 39.07 9.83 2.17
N PRO A 207 39.35 8.52 2.03
CA PRO A 207 40.70 8.04 1.74
C PRO A 207 41.22 8.56 0.40
N SER A 208 42.43 9.12 0.39
CA SER A 208 43.02 9.81 -0.78
C SER A 208 43.06 8.94 -2.05
N ILE A 209 43.20 7.62 -1.90
CA ILE A 209 43.22 6.65 -3.00
C ILE A 209 41.93 6.62 -3.84
N VAL A 210 40.78 7.05 -3.30
CA VAL A 210 39.47 7.07 -3.98
C VAL A 210 38.83 8.47 -3.97
N ALA A 211 39.57 9.50 -3.55
CA ALA A 211 39.00 10.82 -3.28
C ALA A 211 38.43 11.51 -4.53
N ASN A 212 38.94 11.22 -5.73
CA ASN A 212 38.36 11.73 -6.96
C ASN A 212 37.00 11.07 -7.24
N GLU A 213 36.96 9.73 -7.28
CA GLU A 213 35.76 8.97 -7.62
C GLU A 213 34.65 9.20 -6.60
N VAL A 214 34.97 9.20 -5.30
CA VAL A 214 34.00 9.46 -4.23
C VAL A 214 33.45 10.89 -4.29
N ASN A 215 34.26 11.90 -4.60
CA ASN A 215 33.77 13.28 -4.73
C ASN A 215 32.88 13.47 -5.98
N GLN A 216 33.17 12.79 -7.09
CA GLN A 216 32.31 12.79 -8.27
C GLN A 216 30.97 12.08 -7.99
N GLU A 217 31.01 10.96 -7.29
CA GLU A 217 29.82 10.20 -6.87
C GLU A 217 28.92 11.02 -5.93
N LEU A 218 29.50 11.67 -4.92
CA LEU A 218 28.76 12.56 -4.00
C LEU A 218 28.16 13.77 -4.73
N ALA A 219 28.84 14.31 -5.75
CA ALA A 219 28.31 15.40 -6.56
C ALA A 219 27.10 14.97 -7.43
N LEU A 220 27.10 13.75 -7.97
CA LEU A 220 25.95 13.18 -8.69
C LEU A 220 24.77 12.92 -7.73
N ILE A 221 25.05 12.36 -6.55
CA ILE A 221 24.06 12.12 -5.50
C ILE A 221 23.41 13.42 -5.01
N GLU A 222 24.16 14.51 -4.87
CA GLU A 222 23.60 15.80 -4.44
C GLU A 222 22.90 16.58 -5.57
N ALA A 223 23.27 16.32 -6.83
CA ALA A 223 22.64 16.96 -7.99
C ALA A 223 21.31 16.31 -8.41
N HIS A 224 21.07 15.04 -8.03
CA HIS A 224 19.84 14.28 -8.31
C HIS A 224 19.47 14.12 -9.80
N GLN A 225 20.41 14.31 -10.74
CA GLN A 225 20.15 14.43 -12.19
C GLN A 225 19.93 13.09 -12.93
N GLY A 226 18.95 12.31 -12.49
CA GLY A 226 18.50 11.10 -13.19
C GLY A 226 19.60 10.04 -13.38
N ILE A 227 19.61 9.36 -14.54
CA ILE A 227 20.45 8.19 -14.77
C ILE A 227 21.83 8.57 -15.32
N ALA A 228 22.91 8.22 -14.60
CA ALA A 228 24.29 8.40 -15.03
C ALA A 228 25.21 7.22 -14.64
N LYS A 229 26.44 7.19 -15.18
CA LYS A 229 27.48 6.18 -14.87
C LYS A 229 28.11 6.46 -13.50
N SER A 230 28.07 5.50 -12.58
CA SER A 230 28.67 5.64 -11.24
C SER A 230 30.20 5.70 -11.27
N PRO A 231 30.85 6.78 -10.80
CA PRO A 231 32.30 6.87 -10.72
C PRO A 231 32.93 5.79 -9.83
N VAL A 232 32.32 5.46 -8.68
CA VAL A 232 32.88 4.50 -7.72
C VAL A 232 32.70 3.05 -8.17
N MET A 233 31.49 2.66 -8.63
CA MET A 233 31.26 1.26 -9.02
C MET A 233 32.03 0.87 -10.28
N ASN A 234 32.32 1.85 -11.16
CA ASN A 234 33.13 1.63 -12.36
C ASN A 234 34.64 1.84 -12.14
N ILE A 235 35.12 1.94 -10.89
CA ILE A 235 36.56 1.88 -10.56
C ILE A 235 37.16 0.63 -11.21
N GLY A 236 38.29 0.78 -11.91
CA GLY A 236 38.99 -0.31 -12.60
C GLY A 236 38.34 -0.75 -13.93
N GLY A 237 37.23 -0.13 -14.35
CA GLY A 237 36.67 -0.33 -15.69
C GLY A 237 37.54 0.29 -16.78
N GLY A 238 37.65 -0.41 -17.92
CA GLY A 238 38.40 0.06 -19.10
C GLY A 238 37.56 0.96 -20.03
N GLU A 239 37.99 1.02 -21.30
CA GLU A 239 37.15 1.53 -22.38
C GLU A 239 35.89 0.66 -22.52
N ASP A 240 34.77 1.29 -22.85
CA ASP A 240 33.44 0.68 -22.90
C ASP A 240 32.87 0.83 -24.31
N ILE A 241 32.01 -0.11 -24.73
CA ILE A 241 31.33 -0.05 -26.02
C ILE A 241 30.26 1.03 -25.92
N MET A 242 30.45 2.12 -26.65
CA MET A 242 29.44 3.16 -26.80
C MET A 242 28.39 2.71 -27.82
N ILE A 243 27.11 2.73 -27.42
CA ILE A 243 25.96 2.42 -28.26
C ILE A 243 25.08 3.66 -28.44
N ASP A 244 24.50 3.85 -29.62
CA ASP A 244 23.55 4.92 -29.88
C ASP A 244 22.19 4.62 -29.25
N THR A 245 21.62 5.60 -28.55
CA THR A 245 20.29 5.52 -27.94
C THR A 245 19.48 6.78 -28.26
N PRO A 246 18.15 6.81 -28.04
CA PRO A 246 17.35 8.04 -28.15
C PRO A 246 17.87 9.18 -27.27
N GLN A 247 18.59 8.85 -26.18
CA GLN A 247 19.23 9.77 -25.24
C GLN A 247 20.70 10.11 -25.63
N GLY A 248 21.15 9.72 -26.83
CA GLY A 248 22.52 9.90 -27.33
C GLY A 248 23.44 8.69 -27.11
N PRO A 249 24.74 8.82 -27.42
CA PRO A 249 25.71 7.74 -27.22
C PRO A 249 25.90 7.40 -25.74
N GLN A 250 25.80 6.12 -25.41
CA GLN A 250 25.78 5.62 -24.03
C GLN A 250 26.71 4.41 -23.87
N PRO A 251 27.48 4.31 -22.75
CA PRO A 251 28.28 3.11 -22.46
C PRO A 251 27.39 1.90 -22.20
N LEU A 252 27.79 0.72 -22.70
CA LEU A 252 27.02 -0.52 -22.65
C LEU A 252 27.22 -1.31 -21.35
N GLU A 253 28.48 -1.54 -20.96
CA GLU A 253 28.82 -2.46 -19.86
C GLU A 253 28.95 -1.76 -18.49
N ALA A 254 29.14 -0.45 -18.48
CA ALA A 254 29.22 0.36 -17.27
C ALA A 254 27.97 0.25 -16.38
N LEU A 255 28.18 0.17 -15.06
CA LEU A 255 27.09 0.27 -14.10
C LEU A 255 26.56 1.71 -14.06
N LYS A 256 25.23 1.85 -14.18
CA LYS A 256 24.52 3.12 -14.10
C LYS A 256 23.60 3.13 -12.89
N GLU A 257 23.39 4.32 -12.34
CA GLU A 257 22.52 4.56 -11.19
C GLU A 257 21.55 5.71 -11.53
N ASP A 258 20.34 5.65 -10.98
CA ASP A 258 19.37 6.74 -10.97
C ASP A 258 19.57 7.62 -9.73
N TYR A 259 20.25 8.74 -9.90
CA TYR A 259 20.56 9.69 -8.83
C TYR A 259 19.33 10.47 -8.34
N SER A 260 18.24 10.48 -9.10
CA SER A 260 16.97 11.06 -8.65
C SER A 260 16.34 10.27 -7.49
N GLN A 261 16.76 9.01 -7.26
CA GLN A 261 16.30 8.21 -6.12
C GLN A 261 16.79 8.73 -4.76
N TYR A 262 17.84 9.54 -4.73
CA TYR A 262 18.52 9.99 -3.51
C TYR A 262 17.85 11.21 -2.86
N ILE A 263 16.76 11.72 -3.44
CA ILE A 263 15.91 12.78 -2.87
C ILE A 263 15.18 12.20 -1.64
N PRO A 264 15.42 12.71 -0.41
CA PRO A 264 14.68 12.31 0.78
C PRO A 264 13.20 12.66 0.64
N ARG A 265 12.32 11.72 0.96
CA ARG A 265 10.86 11.86 0.81
C ARG A 265 10.10 11.06 1.87
N GLY A 266 8.82 11.33 2.07
CA GLY A 266 8.06 10.79 3.21
C GLY A 266 8.63 11.29 4.55
N HIS A 267 8.65 10.45 5.59
CA HIS A 267 9.19 10.82 6.90
C HIS A 267 10.68 11.19 6.89
N TYR A 268 11.43 10.75 5.87
CA TYR A 268 12.87 10.98 5.80
C TYR A 268 13.27 12.45 5.61
N ASP A 269 12.37 13.31 5.11
CA ASP A 269 12.67 14.75 4.98
C ASP A 269 12.44 15.55 6.28
N LYS A 270 11.82 14.95 7.31
CA LYS A 270 11.48 15.62 8.58
C LYS A 270 12.70 16.09 9.38
N THR A 271 13.84 15.39 9.33
CA THR A 271 15.04 15.71 10.11
C THR A 271 16.32 15.48 9.32
N GLU A 272 17.34 16.33 9.52
CA GLU A 272 18.67 16.15 8.89
C GLU A 272 19.28 14.77 9.19
N GLN A 273 19.01 14.21 10.37
CA GLN A 273 19.43 12.87 10.74
C GLN A 273 18.82 11.79 9.83
N LEU A 274 17.55 11.93 9.46
CA LEU A 274 16.88 11.01 8.54
C LEU A 274 17.29 11.27 7.07
N LYS A 275 17.48 12.52 6.65
CA LYS A 275 17.97 12.83 5.28
C LYS A 275 19.32 12.16 4.98
N VAL A 276 20.28 12.26 5.91
CA VAL A 276 21.61 11.61 5.75
C VAL A 276 21.55 10.08 5.85
N TYR A 277 20.61 9.55 6.64
CA TYR A 277 20.37 8.11 6.75
C TYR A 277 19.77 7.55 5.46
N PHE A 278 18.73 8.21 4.93
CA PHE A 278 18.10 7.87 3.65
C PHE A 278 19.12 7.83 2.51
N LYS A 279 19.91 8.91 2.32
CA LYS A 279 20.95 8.96 1.29
C LYS A 279 21.97 7.81 1.44
N SER A 280 22.38 7.47 2.67
CA SER A 280 23.29 6.34 2.91
C SER A 280 22.66 4.96 2.72
N MET A 281 21.37 4.78 3.01
CA MET A 281 20.69 3.49 2.86
C MET A 281 20.29 3.23 1.40
N MET A 282 19.88 4.26 0.65
CA MET A 282 19.67 4.15 -0.80
C MET A 282 20.96 3.70 -1.52
N TRP A 283 22.09 4.32 -1.20
CA TRP A 283 23.41 3.92 -1.71
C TRP A 283 23.71 2.43 -1.51
N TYR A 284 23.49 1.90 -0.31
CA TYR A 284 23.75 0.50 0.01
C TYR A 284 22.67 -0.50 -0.46
N GLY A 285 21.46 -0.01 -0.75
CA GLY A 285 20.32 -0.83 -1.17
C GLY A 285 20.17 -0.98 -2.68
N ARG A 286 20.56 0.05 -3.46
CA ARG A 286 20.43 0.05 -4.93
C ARG A 286 21.64 -0.54 -5.65
N LEU A 287 22.85 -0.23 -5.17
CA LEU A 287 24.07 -0.62 -5.87
C LEU A 287 24.37 -2.10 -5.77
N THR A 288 24.82 -2.64 -6.90
CA THR A 288 24.85 -4.07 -7.20
C THR A 288 26.23 -4.46 -7.72
N PHE A 289 26.81 -5.51 -7.14
CA PHE A 289 28.04 -6.12 -7.63
C PHE A 289 27.68 -7.30 -8.54
N ARG A 290 27.65 -7.06 -9.86
CA ARG A 290 27.01 -7.95 -10.85
C ARG A 290 27.83 -9.22 -11.09
N LEU A 291 27.15 -10.37 -11.13
CA LEU A 291 27.77 -11.67 -11.37
C LEU A 291 28.23 -11.88 -12.83
N LYS A 292 28.04 -10.90 -13.72
CA LYS A 292 28.62 -10.88 -15.07
C LYS A 292 30.05 -10.30 -15.11
N ASN A 293 30.61 -9.82 -13.99
CA ASN A 293 31.94 -9.20 -13.92
C ASN A 293 32.76 -9.77 -12.76
N ASP A 294 33.84 -10.49 -13.09
CA ASP A 294 34.78 -11.09 -12.12
C ASP A 294 35.28 -10.12 -11.05
N ASP A 295 35.53 -8.85 -11.39
CA ASP A 295 36.05 -7.87 -10.41
C ASP A 295 34.96 -7.36 -9.45
N GLU A 296 33.70 -7.35 -9.90
CA GLU A 296 32.53 -7.13 -9.03
C GLU A 296 32.30 -8.35 -8.12
N ILE A 297 32.48 -9.59 -8.61
CA ILE A 297 32.43 -10.81 -7.79
C ILE A 297 33.52 -10.79 -6.69
N LYS A 298 34.77 -10.46 -7.04
CA LYS A 298 35.87 -10.26 -6.06
C LYS A 298 35.49 -9.24 -4.99
N SER A 299 34.81 -8.16 -5.38
CA SER A 299 34.36 -7.11 -4.45
C SER A 299 33.38 -7.67 -3.42
N GLY A 300 32.39 -8.46 -3.84
CA GLY A 300 31.43 -9.15 -2.97
C GLY A 300 32.09 -10.18 -2.03
N ILE A 301 33.09 -10.94 -2.51
CA ILE A 301 33.90 -11.83 -1.66
C ILE A 301 34.62 -11.02 -0.57
N LEU A 302 35.27 -9.92 -0.93
CA LEU A 302 35.99 -9.05 0.02
C LEU A 302 35.05 -8.39 1.05
N ILE A 303 33.86 -7.93 0.64
CA ILE A 303 32.82 -7.44 1.56
C ILE A 303 32.39 -8.54 2.54
N THR A 304 32.18 -9.75 2.05
CA THR A 304 31.80 -10.93 2.86
C THR A 304 32.88 -11.29 3.88
N LEU A 305 34.16 -11.20 3.50
CA LEU A 305 35.29 -11.41 4.40
C LEU A 305 35.44 -10.31 5.46
N ALA A 306 35.07 -9.06 5.15
CA ALA A 306 35.01 -7.97 6.13
C ALA A 306 33.80 -8.10 7.09
N LEU A 307 32.65 -8.56 6.59
CA LEU A 307 31.46 -8.86 7.40
C LEU A 307 31.64 -10.10 8.29
N ASN A 308 32.43 -11.09 7.88
CA ASN A 308 32.70 -12.31 8.65
C ASN A 308 33.40 -12.06 10.01
N LYS A 309 33.90 -10.84 10.28
CA LYS A 309 34.34 -10.45 11.63
C LYS A 309 33.14 -10.29 12.54
N GLU A 310 33.18 -10.92 13.73
CA GLU A 310 32.04 -11.06 14.64
C GLU A 310 31.31 -9.73 14.93
N SER A 311 32.05 -8.65 15.21
CA SER A 311 31.51 -7.30 15.42
C SER A 311 30.73 -6.78 14.21
N ASN A 312 31.20 -7.06 13.00
CA ASN A 312 30.64 -6.55 11.75
C ASN A 312 29.41 -7.36 11.35
N GLN A 313 29.45 -8.69 11.49
CA GLN A 313 28.26 -9.53 11.34
C GLN A 313 27.18 -9.14 12.36
N ALA A 314 27.53 -8.93 13.63
CA ALA A 314 26.57 -8.51 14.65
C ALA A 314 25.96 -7.14 14.33
N SER A 315 26.78 -6.17 13.93
CA SER A 315 26.34 -4.81 13.57
C SER A 315 25.44 -4.80 12.32
N TRP A 316 25.83 -5.52 11.26
CA TRP A 316 25.01 -5.70 10.06
C TRP A 316 23.68 -6.42 10.38
N ASN A 317 23.68 -7.48 11.20
CA ASN A 317 22.46 -8.19 11.60
C ASN A 317 21.47 -7.30 12.38
N LYS A 318 21.95 -6.42 13.28
CA LYS A 318 21.09 -5.48 14.01
C LYS A 318 20.35 -4.49 13.11
N ILE A 319 20.82 -4.27 11.88
CA ILE A 319 20.16 -3.42 10.88
C ILE A 319 19.32 -4.30 9.93
N TYR A 320 19.91 -5.38 9.42
CA TYR A 320 19.29 -6.26 8.45
C TYR A 320 18.04 -6.96 8.98
N GLU A 321 18.07 -7.48 10.22
CA GLU A 321 16.93 -8.23 10.78
C GLU A 321 15.70 -7.36 11.12
N PRO A 322 15.82 -6.16 11.72
CA PRO A 322 14.67 -5.27 11.87
C PRO A 322 14.12 -4.76 10.54
N VAL A 323 14.97 -4.37 9.58
CA VAL A 323 14.50 -3.92 8.25
C VAL A 323 13.82 -5.08 7.50
N ASN A 324 14.31 -6.33 7.65
CA ASN A 324 13.65 -7.52 7.12
C ASN A 324 12.25 -7.77 7.68
N PHE A 325 12.00 -7.37 8.93
CA PHE A 325 10.68 -7.49 9.52
C PHE A 325 9.72 -6.43 8.98
N PHE A 326 10.10 -5.14 9.03
CA PHE A 326 9.23 -4.05 8.62
C PHE A 326 8.89 -4.09 7.12
N VAL A 327 9.88 -4.37 6.27
CA VAL A 327 9.77 -4.19 4.80
C VAL A 327 9.96 -5.49 4.02
N GLY A 328 10.15 -6.62 4.70
CA GLY A 328 10.37 -7.92 4.07
C GLY A 328 11.82 -8.20 3.65
N LYS A 329 12.05 -9.38 3.07
CA LYS A 329 13.38 -9.82 2.62
C LYS A 329 13.78 -9.15 1.31
N SER A 330 15.08 -9.03 1.08
CA SER A 330 15.62 -8.75 -0.25
C SER A 330 15.58 -10.05 -1.09
N ASP A 331 15.26 -9.94 -2.37
CA ASP A 331 15.43 -10.99 -3.38
C ASP A 331 16.80 -10.92 -4.09
N ASP A 332 17.61 -9.89 -3.79
CA ASP A 332 19.01 -9.84 -4.17
C ASP A 332 19.86 -10.92 -3.49
N ILE A 333 21.04 -11.18 -4.05
CA ILE A 333 22.02 -12.07 -3.43
C ILE A 333 22.70 -11.32 -2.27
N THR A 334 22.55 -11.83 -1.05
CA THR A 334 23.01 -11.14 0.18
C THR A 334 24.29 -11.75 0.76
N TYR A 335 24.78 -11.13 1.85
CA TYR A 335 25.88 -11.65 2.68
C TYR A 335 25.71 -13.12 3.06
N TYR A 336 24.50 -13.60 3.34
CA TYR A 336 24.29 -15.00 3.74
C TYR A 336 24.66 -15.98 2.62
N GLN A 337 24.12 -15.81 1.42
CA GLN A 337 24.44 -16.68 0.27
C GLN A 337 25.93 -16.62 -0.09
N PHE A 338 26.54 -15.43 -0.06
CA PHE A 338 27.97 -15.29 -0.33
C PHE A 338 28.84 -15.90 0.79
N LYS A 339 28.46 -15.80 2.07
CA LYS A 339 29.15 -16.41 3.21
C LYS A 339 29.22 -17.93 3.06
N ASP A 340 28.10 -18.55 2.69
CA ASP A 340 28.04 -20.00 2.50
C ASP A 340 28.91 -20.47 1.33
N LEU A 341 28.90 -19.74 0.20
CA LEU A 341 29.82 -20.02 -0.92
C LEU A 341 31.30 -19.80 -0.56
N VAL A 342 31.63 -18.75 0.22
CA VAL A 342 33.01 -18.50 0.68
C VAL A 342 33.46 -19.65 1.59
N LYS A 343 32.61 -20.09 2.52
CA LYS A 343 32.86 -21.26 3.38
C LYS A 343 33.04 -22.54 2.56
N GLN A 344 32.19 -22.78 1.55
CA GLN A 344 32.25 -23.96 0.69
C GLN A 344 33.56 -24.04 -0.13
N VAL A 345 34.01 -22.92 -0.69
CA VAL A 345 35.14 -22.89 -1.65
C VAL A 345 36.48 -22.62 -0.96
N TYR A 346 36.52 -21.66 -0.03
CA TYR A 346 37.74 -21.21 0.62
C TYR A 346 37.93 -21.80 2.04
N GLY A 347 36.84 -22.19 2.71
CA GLY A 347 36.84 -22.75 4.06
C GLY A 347 36.45 -21.73 5.14
N ASP A 348 36.17 -22.21 6.37
CA ASP A 348 35.73 -21.37 7.49
C ASP A 348 36.72 -20.25 7.87
N ASN A 349 38.03 -20.49 7.71
CA ASN A 349 39.10 -19.54 8.02
C ASN A 349 39.58 -18.76 6.79
N ALA A 350 38.68 -18.48 5.84
CA ALA A 350 39.01 -17.70 4.65
C ALA A 350 39.49 -16.28 5.01
N THR A 351 40.54 -15.81 4.34
CA THR A 351 41.11 -14.46 4.48
C THR A 351 41.26 -13.82 3.10
N PRO A 352 41.38 -12.49 2.99
CA PRO A 352 41.61 -11.83 1.71
C PRO A 352 42.82 -12.40 0.95
N GLN A 353 43.90 -12.70 1.67
CA GLN A 353 45.13 -13.28 1.11
C GLN A 353 44.91 -14.71 0.59
N THR A 354 44.22 -15.58 1.34
CA THR A 354 43.93 -16.96 0.88
C THR A 354 42.90 -16.99 -0.25
N ALA A 355 41.98 -16.02 -0.29
CA ALA A 355 41.05 -15.85 -1.40
C ALA A 355 41.74 -15.38 -2.69
N SER A 356 42.68 -14.43 -2.58
CA SER A 356 43.39 -13.87 -3.73
C SER A 356 44.45 -14.80 -4.35
N ALA A 357 44.96 -15.76 -3.57
CA ALA A 357 46.07 -16.62 -3.99
C ALA A 357 45.67 -17.80 -4.90
N ASP A 358 44.41 -18.24 -4.87
CA ASP A 358 43.96 -19.45 -5.56
C ASP A 358 42.94 -19.11 -6.68
N LYS A 359 43.44 -19.04 -7.91
CA LYS A 359 42.62 -18.78 -9.10
C LYS A 359 41.64 -19.91 -9.41
N ASN A 360 41.97 -21.16 -9.11
CA ASN A 360 41.09 -22.29 -9.37
C ASN A 360 39.89 -22.26 -8.42
N LYS A 361 40.11 -21.87 -7.16
CA LYS A 361 39.02 -21.56 -6.23
C LYS A 361 38.20 -20.35 -6.67
N PHE A 362 38.80 -19.29 -7.20
CA PHE A 362 38.04 -18.18 -7.75
C PHE A 362 37.12 -18.61 -8.89
N THR A 363 37.62 -19.38 -9.88
CA THR A 363 36.76 -19.98 -10.93
C THR A 363 35.66 -20.87 -10.33
N SER A 364 36.00 -21.71 -9.35
CA SER A 364 35.02 -22.56 -8.64
C SER A 364 33.93 -21.75 -7.92
N PHE A 365 34.28 -20.58 -7.38
CA PHE A 365 33.33 -19.65 -6.76
C PHE A 365 32.43 -19.02 -7.82
N VAL A 366 32.99 -18.51 -8.93
CA VAL A 366 32.22 -17.95 -10.05
C VAL A 366 31.23 -18.99 -10.60
N ASP A 367 31.67 -20.24 -10.80
CA ASP A 367 30.79 -21.34 -11.18
C ASP A 367 29.69 -21.62 -10.16
N ALA A 368 30.00 -21.62 -8.85
CA ALA A 368 29.01 -21.79 -7.80
C ALA A 368 28.00 -20.63 -7.74
N THR A 369 28.39 -19.39 -8.04
CA THR A 369 27.45 -18.25 -8.07
C THR A 369 26.37 -18.39 -9.15
N LYS A 370 26.58 -19.25 -10.16
CA LYS A 370 25.58 -19.51 -11.22
C LYS A 370 24.33 -20.19 -10.67
N THR A 371 24.44 -20.98 -9.60
CA THR A 371 23.31 -21.70 -8.96
C THR A 371 22.53 -20.86 -7.95
N LEU A 372 22.88 -19.59 -7.76
CA LEU A 372 22.06 -18.64 -7.01
C LEU A 372 20.95 -18.12 -7.91
N GLU A 373 19.78 -17.78 -7.37
CA GLU A 373 18.71 -17.16 -8.16
C GLU A 373 19.00 -15.68 -8.48
N PRO A 374 18.50 -15.14 -9.61
CA PRO A 374 18.44 -13.70 -9.84
C PRO A 374 17.32 -13.05 -9.00
N PRO A 375 17.37 -11.74 -8.73
CA PRO A 375 16.23 -11.01 -8.17
C PRO A 375 15.05 -11.04 -9.16
N GLN A 376 13.83 -11.11 -8.62
CA GLN A 376 12.58 -11.14 -9.41
C GLN A 376 12.13 -9.75 -9.86
N ILE A 377 12.59 -8.69 -9.18
CA ILE A 377 12.23 -7.30 -9.47
C ILE A 377 13.48 -6.56 -10.00
N ASN A 378 13.42 -6.01 -11.22
CA ASN A 378 14.50 -5.17 -11.69
C ASN A 378 14.47 -3.78 -11.03
N SER A 379 15.53 -3.43 -10.31
CA SER A 379 15.76 -2.12 -9.70
C SER A 379 16.91 -1.33 -10.36
N MET A 380 17.51 -1.85 -11.43
CA MET A 380 18.67 -1.29 -12.14
C MET A 380 18.31 -0.71 -13.51
N PRO A 381 18.92 0.41 -13.94
CA PRO A 381 18.85 0.88 -15.32
C PRO A 381 19.49 -0.12 -16.29
N ILE A 382 18.67 -0.75 -17.13
CA ILE A 382 19.08 -1.61 -18.24
C ILE A 382 18.41 -1.14 -19.55
N PHE A 383 19.02 -1.45 -20.69
CA PHE A 383 18.51 -1.11 -22.01
C PHE A 383 17.30 -1.96 -22.41
N GLN A 384 16.69 -1.60 -23.54
CA GLN A 384 15.61 -2.35 -24.20
C GLN A 384 16.03 -3.80 -24.57
N ALA A 385 15.05 -4.69 -24.72
CA ALA A 385 15.30 -6.12 -24.92
C ALA A 385 16.05 -6.45 -26.22
N SER A 386 15.98 -5.60 -27.25
CA SER A 386 16.76 -5.73 -28.48
C SER A 386 18.26 -5.45 -28.32
N ILE A 387 18.70 -4.94 -27.16
CA ILE A 387 20.10 -4.67 -26.80
C ILE A 387 20.54 -5.61 -25.66
N GLN A 388 19.74 -5.72 -24.60
CA GLN A 388 19.96 -6.63 -23.46
C GLN A 388 18.76 -7.57 -23.31
N ALA A 389 18.69 -8.64 -24.12
CA ALA A 389 17.55 -9.55 -24.15
C ALA A 389 17.33 -10.27 -22.80
N ASP A 390 18.38 -10.88 -22.28
CA ASP A 390 18.39 -11.56 -20.98
C ASP A 390 18.40 -10.53 -19.83
N ARG A 391 17.24 -10.26 -19.23
CA ARG A 391 17.11 -9.36 -18.07
C ARG A 391 17.87 -9.91 -16.87
N GLU A 392 17.75 -11.21 -16.61
CA GLU A 392 18.23 -11.85 -15.38
C GLU A 392 19.76 -11.82 -15.28
N LYS A 393 20.46 -12.15 -16.36
CA LYS A 393 21.93 -12.07 -16.45
C LYS A 393 22.48 -10.66 -16.17
N GLU A 394 21.76 -9.62 -16.53
CA GLU A 394 22.23 -8.23 -16.41
C GLU A 394 22.02 -7.65 -14.99
N ILE A 395 21.00 -8.12 -14.28
CA ILE A 395 20.62 -7.64 -12.93
C ILE A 395 21.15 -8.52 -11.79
N LYS A 396 21.48 -9.79 -12.08
CA LYS A 396 21.94 -10.76 -11.08
C LYS A 396 23.26 -10.33 -10.45
N GLY A 397 23.24 -10.00 -9.15
CA GLY A 397 24.39 -9.49 -8.42
C GLY A 397 24.24 -9.55 -6.91
N PHE A 398 25.37 -9.34 -6.23
CA PHE A 398 25.44 -9.22 -4.78
C PHE A 398 25.10 -7.79 -4.33
N ARG A 399 24.35 -7.64 -3.22
CA ARG A 399 24.09 -6.35 -2.56
C ARG A 399 24.44 -6.38 -1.07
N PHE A 400 24.90 -5.24 -0.56
CA PHE A 400 25.28 -5.08 0.86
C PHE A 400 24.05 -4.92 1.78
N MET A 401 23.05 -4.12 1.37
CA MET A 401 21.78 -3.92 2.10
C MET A 401 20.59 -3.87 1.13
N GLY A 402 20.55 -4.79 0.16
CA GLY A 402 19.65 -4.76 -1.00
C GLY A 402 18.19 -4.37 -0.72
N GLN A 403 17.57 -3.64 -1.66
CA GLN A 403 16.16 -3.26 -1.56
C GLN A 403 15.25 -4.49 -1.41
N ARG A 404 14.05 -4.30 -0.86
CA ARG A 404 13.18 -5.40 -0.43
C ARG A 404 12.18 -5.80 -1.49
N PHE A 405 11.93 -7.12 -1.56
CA PHE A 405 10.92 -7.70 -2.42
C PHE A 405 9.53 -7.39 -1.86
N THR A 406 8.67 -6.79 -2.69
CA THR A 406 7.25 -6.63 -2.41
C THR A 406 6.41 -7.35 -3.46
N ILE A 407 5.28 -7.92 -3.07
CA ILE A 407 4.48 -8.77 -3.97
C ILE A 407 3.78 -7.96 -5.05
N ASP A 408 3.36 -6.74 -4.72
CA ASP A 408 2.87 -5.66 -5.57
C ASP A 408 3.87 -5.29 -6.68
N ALA A 409 5.11 -4.92 -6.35
CA ALA A 409 6.16 -4.67 -7.35
C ALA A 409 6.45 -5.92 -8.20
N SER A 410 6.34 -7.12 -7.62
CA SER A 410 6.45 -8.39 -8.36
C SER A 410 5.26 -8.67 -9.29
N ILE A 411 4.06 -8.16 -8.98
CA ILE A 411 2.89 -8.17 -9.86
C ILE A 411 3.09 -7.14 -10.98
N PHE A 412 3.49 -5.91 -10.65
CA PHE A 412 3.79 -4.85 -11.61
C PHE A 412 4.87 -5.27 -12.61
N GLN A 413 5.98 -5.86 -12.15
CA GLN A 413 7.05 -6.36 -13.02
C GLN A 413 6.55 -7.40 -14.03
N ARG A 414 5.47 -8.13 -13.73
CA ARG A 414 4.80 -9.11 -14.62
C ARG A 414 3.72 -8.51 -15.52
N LEU A 415 3.38 -7.23 -15.35
CA LEU A 415 2.29 -6.53 -16.04
C LEU A 415 2.77 -5.30 -16.84
N VAL A 416 4.09 -5.18 -17.06
CA VAL A 416 4.74 -4.14 -17.87
C VAL A 416 5.64 -4.73 -18.96
N TYR A 417 6.25 -3.87 -19.77
CA TYR A 417 7.14 -4.22 -20.88
C TYR A 417 8.24 -5.23 -20.50
N ARG A 418 8.67 -6.00 -21.51
CA ARG A 418 9.23 -7.36 -21.47
C ARG A 418 8.20 -8.47 -21.23
N GLU A 419 7.16 -8.24 -20.42
CA GLU A 419 6.11 -9.24 -20.15
C GLU A 419 4.78 -8.92 -20.86
N VAL A 420 4.42 -7.63 -20.95
CA VAL A 420 3.22 -7.12 -21.63
C VAL A 420 3.60 -6.28 -22.85
N GLY A 421 2.96 -6.57 -23.98
CA GLY A 421 3.17 -5.89 -25.26
C GLY A 421 2.33 -4.63 -25.46
N ASP A 422 2.18 -4.28 -26.73
CA ASP A 422 1.31 -3.21 -27.21
C ASP A 422 -0.17 -3.64 -27.35
N LYS A 423 -1.07 -2.66 -27.50
CA LYS A 423 -2.53 -2.90 -27.62
C LYS A 423 -2.98 -3.39 -29.00
N THR A 424 -2.07 -3.77 -29.91
CA THR A 424 -2.38 -4.24 -31.28
C THR A 424 -2.10 -5.73 -31.47
N LYS A 425 -1.15 -6.31 -30.73
CA LYS A 425 -0.83 -7.75 -30.74
C LYS A 425 -1.73 -8.53 -29.77
N SER A 426 -2.00 -9.80 -30.08
CA SER A 426 -2.51 -10.74 -29.07
C SER A 426 -1.37 -11.27 -28.21
N CYS A 427 -1.68 -11.82 -27.03
CA CYS A 427 -0.69 -12.43 -26.13
C CYS A 427 0.16 -13.51 -26.82
N GLN A 428 -0.39 -14.24 -27.79
CA GLN A 428 0.31 -15.29 -28.53
C GLN A 428 1.21 -14.76 -29.67
N ALA A 429 1.12 -13.47 -30.01
CA ALA A 429 1.87 -12.82 -31.08
C ALA A 429 2.93 -11.82 -30.56
N PHE A 430 3.01 -11.62 -29.23
CA PHE A 430 3.98 -10.73 -28.59
C PHE A 430 5.39 -11.34 -28.55
N LYS A 431 6.39 -10.49 -28.75
CA LYS A 431 7.80 -10.73 -28.41
C LYS A 431 8.42 -9.42 -27.89
N PRO A 432 9.28 -9.44 -26.86
CA PRO A 432 9.77 -8.23 -26.21
C PRO A 432 10.83 -7.46 -27.03
N GLU A 433 11.49 -8.09 -27.99
CA GLU A 433 12.51 -7.46 -28.85
C GLU A 433 11.90 -6.69 -30.03
N GLU A 434 10.63 -6.96 -30.36
CA GLU A 434 9.90 -6.36 -31.49
C GLU A 434 9.12 -5.10 -31.13
N THR A 435 9.12 -4.67 -29.86
CA THR A 435 8.37 -3.51 -29.35
C THR A 435 9.06 -2.95 -28.09
N GLY A 436 8.57 -1.82 -27.58
CA GLY A 436 9.12 -1.10 -26.44
C GLY A 436 8.25 0.08 -26.02
N CYS A 437 8.66 0.82 -24.99
CA CYS A 437 7.89 1.95 -24.46
C CYS A 437 7.58 3.00 -25.52
N LEU A 438 8.61 3.39 -26.29
CA LEU A 438 8.50 4.37 -27.37
C LEU A 438 7.74 3.85 -28.62
N SER A 439 7.35 2.57 -28.65
CA SER A 439 6.52 1.95 -29.70
C SER A 439 5.21 1.33 -29.18
N GLY A 440 4.79 1.69 -27.96
CA GLY A 440 3.44 1.46 -27.46
C GLY A 440 3.25 0.24 -26.55
N ALA A 441 4.32 -0.39 -26.07
CA ALA A 441 4.22 -1.39 -25.01
C ALA A 441 3.83 -0.75 -23.66
N ARG A 442 3.16 -1.52 -22.78
CA ARG A 442 2.72 -1.05 -21.46
C ARG A 442 3.92 -0.88 -20.51
N CYS A 443 4.52 0.31 -20.42
CA CYS A 443 5.72 0.53 -19.59
C CYS A 443 5.48 1.04 -18.17
N LEU A 444 4.26 1.45 -17.83
CA LEU A 444 3.84 1.69 -16.44
C LEU A 444 2.66 0.76 -16.11
N PRO A 445 2.58 0.24 -14.87
CA PRO A 445 1.45 -0.58 -14.41
C PRO A 445 0.24 0.32 -14.07
N LYS A 446 -0.77 -0.27 -13.44
CA LYS A 446 -1.86 0.43 -12.75
C LYS A 446 -2.01 -0.07 -11.33
N GLY A 447 -2.27 0.80 -10.36
CA GLY A 447 -2.51 0.36 -8.97
C GLY A 447 -3.71 -0.59 -8.86
N LEU A 448 -4.71 -0.42 -9.74
CA LEU A 448 -5.84 -1.33 -9.94
C LEU A 448 -5.45 -2.74 -10.41
N ASP A 449 -4.26 -2.95 -10.97
CA ASP A 449 -3.76 -4.28 -11.36
C ASP A 449 -3.62 -5.21 -10.13
N ILE A 450 -3.30 -4.66 -8.95
CA ILE A 450 -3.13 -5.44 -7.71
C ILE A 450 -4.46 -6.07 -7.26
N PRO A 451 -5.55 -5.32 -6.97
CA PRO A 451 -6.83 -5.91 -6.62
C PRO A 451 -7.43 -6.73 -7.77
N ALA A 452 -7.18 -6.39 -9.05
CA ALA A 452 -7.61 -7.19 -10.19
C ALA A 452 -6.94 -8.58 -10.20
N THR A 453 -5.62 -8.64 -9.94
CA THR A 453 -4.84 -9.88 -9.78
C THR A 453 -5.31 -10.68 -8.57
N MET A 454 -5.62 -10.01 -7.45
CA MET A 454 -6.19 -10.62 -6.25
C MET A 454 -7.67 -11.03 -6.39
N GLY A 455 -8.26 -10.87 -7.59
CA GLY A 455 -9.55 -11.43 -7.95
C GLY A 455 -10.73 -10.44 -7.94
N SER A 456 -10.55 -9.20 -7.50
CA SER A 456 -11.61 -8.17 -7.54
C SER A 456 -12.13 -8.00 -8.97
N ASN A 457 -13.41 -8.29 -9.17
CA ASN A 457 -14.03 -8.09 -10.48
C ASN A 457 -14.20 -6.60 -10.78
N GLU A 458 -14.51 -5.75 -9.79
CA GLU A 458 -14.71 -4.33 -10.06
C GLU A 458 -13.41 -3.59 -10.44
N ALA A 459 -12.26 -4.01 -9.91
CA ALA A 459 -10.98 -3.52 -10.41
C ALA A 459 -10.79 -3.82 -11.90
N LYS A 460 -11.11 -5.04 -12.35
CA LYS A 460 -11.09 -5.43 -13.77
C LYS A 460 -12.11 -4.63 -14.58
N ASN A 461 -13.26 -4.29 -14.02
CA ASN A 461 -14.32 -3.53 -14.70
C ASN A 461 -13.96 -2.06 -14.91
N ILE A 462 -13.33 -1.42 -13.92
CA ILE A 462 -12.81 -0.04 -14.02
C ILE A 462 -11.67 0.01 -15.04
N LEU A 463 -10.71 -0.93 -14.95
CA LEU A 463 -9.66 -1.09 -15.95
C LEU A 463 -10.25 -1.29 -17.37
N ASN A 464 -11.39 -1.98 -17.52
CA ASN A 464 -12.04 -2.13 -18.83
C ASN A 464 -12.55 -0.80 -19.38
N GLY A 465 -13.20 0.00 -18.54
CA GLY A 465 -13.62 1.36 -18.88
C GLY A 465 -12.46 2.24 -19.35
N MET A 466 -11.31 2.15 -18.68
CA MET A 466 -10.07 2.83 -19.05
C MET A 466 -9.45 2.30 -20.36
N GLY A 467 -9.86 1.13 -20.85
CA GLY A 467 -9.19 0.42 -21.93
C GLY A 467 -7.87 -0.25 -21.50
N GLU A 468 -7.68 -0.44 -20.20
CA GLU A 468 -6.61 -1.24 -19.60
C GLU A 468 -6.98 -2.73 -19.54
N THR A 469 -8.27 -3.06 -19.46
CA THR A 469 -8.77 -4.42 -19.78
C THR A 469 -9.89 -4.33 -20.82
N LYS A 470 -9.59 -3.99 -22.08
CA LYS A 470 -10.60 -4.19 -23.14
C LYS A 470 -10.68 -5.68 -23.54
N TYR A 471 -11.45 -6.66 -22.97
CA TYR A 471 -12.32 -6.98 -21.76
C TYR A 471 -13.72 -6.32 -21.45
N ALA A 472 -14.33 -6.47 -20.23
CA ALA A 472 -15.80 -6.42 -19.90
C ALA A 472 -16.26 -6.25 -18.38
N CYS A 473 -17.59 -6.26 -18.04
CA CYS A 473 -18.27 -6.89 -16.83
C CYS A 473 -19.01 -6.19 -15.58
N TYR A 474 -19.98 -5.22 -15.66
CA TYR A 474 -20.90 -4.79 -14.51
C TYR A 474 -22.23 -4.08 -14.96
N PRO A 475 -23.21 -3.49 -14.16
CA PRO A 475 -23.58 -3.40 -12.69
C PRO A 475 -25.13 -3.54 -12.31
N GLU A 476 -25.61 -3.38 -11.03
CA GLU A 476 -27.08 -3.21 -10.64
C GLU A 476 -27.47 -2.86 -9.13
N ASN A 477 -28.75 -2.46 -8.84
CA ASN A 477 -29.67 -2.74 -7.66
C ASN A 477 -29.97 -1.72 -6.49
N MET A 478 -31.13 -0.98 -6.46
CA MET A 478 -31.87 -0.46 -5.24
C MET A 478 -33.29 0.18 -5.52
N SER A 479 -34.33 0.11 -4.63
CA SER A 479 -35.58 0.94 -4.74
C SER A 479 -36.63 1.09 -3.56
N LYS A 480 -36.61 0.39 -2.41
CA LYS A 480 -37.87 0.10 -1.64
C LYS A 480 -38.38 1.04 -0.51
N MET A 481 -37.80 1.00 0.69
CA MET A 481 -38.57 0.87 1.97
C MET A 481 -39.37 2.11 2.54
N ASN A 482 -39.88 3.06 1.75
CA ASN A 482 -40.41 4.35 2.27
C ASN A 482 -41.76 4.25 3.05
N GLU A 483 -42.47 3.14 2.95
CA GLU A 483 -43.88 3.03 3.35
C GLU A 483 -44.13 3.01 4.88
N TYR A 484 -43.08 2.96 5.70
CA TYR A 484 -43.16 2.59 7.12
C TYR A 484 -43.74 3.64 8.07
N VAL A 485 -43.42 4.93 7.90
CA VAL A 485 -43.62 5.95 8.97
C VAL A 485 -45.09 6.35 9.20
N LEU A 486 -45.98 6.09 8.23
CA LEU A 486 -47.36 6.59 8.22
C LEU A 486 -48.35 5.78 9.11
N GLY A 487 -47.89 4.79 9.88
CA GLY A 487 -48.75 3.71 10.43
C GLY A 487 -49.01 3.64 11.95
N LEU A 488 -48.82 4.72 12.74
CA LEU A 488 -48.93 4.65 14.22
C LEU A 488 -50.35 4.94 14.76
N SER A 489 -50.77 4.23 15.83
CA SER A 489 -52.15 4.22 16.38
C SER A 489 -52.42 5.20 17.53
N THR A 490 -53.68 5.28 17.97
CA THR A 490 -54.20 6.30 18.92
C THR A 490 -53.95 6.00 20.39
N GLU A 491 -54.03 4.74 20.85
CA GLU A 491 -53.84 4.38 22.27
C GLU A 491 -52.46 4.81 22.79
N ILE A 492 -51.45 4.77 21.91
CA ILE A 492 -50.08 5.22 22.18
C ILE A 492 -50.04 6.72 22.53
N TRP A 493 -50.99 7.53 22.04
CA TRP A 493 -51.04 8.96 22.31
C TRP A 493 -51.82 9.35 23.56
N THR A 494 -52.75 8.51 24.05
CA THR A 494 -53.61 8.83 25.21
C THR A 494 -53.15 8.20 26.53
N GLN A 495 -52.03 7.47 26.52
CA GLN A 495 -51.53 6.61 27.59
C GLN A 495 -51.34 7.21 29.00
N ASN A 496 -51.24 8.54 29.15
CA ASN A 496 -51.16 9.23 30.45
C ASN A 496 -51.49 10.73 30.30
N LEU A 497 -51.62 11.48 31.40
CA LEU A 497 -52.01 12.91 31.36
C LEU A 497 -51.04 13.81 30.56
N TYR A 498 -49.73 13.54 30.56
CA TYR A 498 -48.76 14.33 29.80
C TYR A 498 -48.87 14.08 28.29
N TRP A 499 -48.98 12.81 27.90
CA TRP A 499 -49.21 12.40 26.52
C TRP A 499 -50.61 12.82 26.03
N GLY A 500 -51.63 12.78 26.89
CA GLY A 500 -52.97 13.28 26.62
C GLY A 500 -53.02 14.80 26.40
N TRP A 501 -52.26 15.57 27.20
CA TRP A 501 -52.10 17.02 27.00
C TRP A 501 -51.40 17.33 25.67
N LEU A 502 -50.41 16.53 25.25
CA LEU A 502 -49.81 16.62 23.90
C LEU A 502 -50.80 16.18 22.79
N TYR A 503 -51.57 15.13 23.01
CA TYR A 503 -52.50 14.58 22.02
C TYR A 503 -53.67 15.53 21.74
N GLN A 504 -54.25 16.17 22.76
CA GLN A 504 -55.32 17.15 22.58
C GLN A 504 -54.86 18.43 21.86
N LEU A 505 -53.55 18.70 21.81
CA LEU A 505 -52.98 19.76 20.97
C LEU A 505 -52.85 19.35 19.49
N ARG A 506 -52.74 18.06 19.13
CA ARG A 506 -52.55 17.63 17.72
C ARG A 506 -53.58 18.22 16.73
N PRO A 507 -54.88 18.35 17.05
CA PRO A 507 -55.86 18.99 16.16
C PRO A 507 -55.56 20.45 15.80
N LEU A 508 -54.67 21.15 16.52
CA LEU A 508 -54.19 22.49 16.16
C LEU A 508 -53.27 22.49 14.92
N LEU A 509 -52.77 21.32 14.52
CA LEU A 509 -51.90 21.15 13.36
C LEU A 509 -52.69 20.87 12.06
N ASP A 510 -53.97 20.51 12.16
CA ASP A 510 -54.81 20.16 11.00
C ASP A 510 -55.34 21.40 10.25
N VAL A 511 -55.31 21.37 8.92
CA VAL A 511 -55.86 22.44 8.07
C VAL A 511 -57.38 22.52 8.20
N LYS A 512 -57.91 23.63 8.73
CA LYS A 512 -59.35 23.85 8.90
C LYS A 512 -60.00 24.23 7.56
N GLN A 513 -61.02 23.47 7.16
CA GLN A 513 -61.66 23.58 5.83
C GLN A 513 -63.05 24.26 5.91
N SER A 514 -63.80 24.23 4.80
CA SER A 514 -65.13 24.84 4.69
C SER A 514 -66.10 24.36 5.78
N GLY A 515 -66.95 25.27 6.26
CA GLY A 515 -67.87 25.07 7.39
C GLY A 515 -67.41 25.70 8.71
N TYR A 516 -66.10 25.93 8.88
CA TYR A 516 -65.56 26.74 9.99
C TYR A 516 -65.73 28.26 9.71
N PRO A 517 -65.74 29.14 10.74
CA PRO A 517 -65.75 30.58 10.53
C PRO A 517 -64.64 31.05 9.58
N THR A 518 -64.94 31.99 8.68
CA THR A 518 -64.05 32.37 7.56
C THR A 518 -62.65 32.80 7.98
N PHE A 519 -62.51 33.42 9.16
CA PHE A 519 -61.21 33.82 9.72
C PHE A 519 -60.30 32.63 10.08
N MET A 520 -60.83 31.40 10.18
CA MET A 520 -60.08 30.18 10.50
C MET A 520 -59.55 29.42 9.28
N GLN A 521 -60.11 29.63 8.09
CA GLN A 521 -59.85 28.81 6.89
C GLN A 521 -58.60 29.24 6.10
N ASN A 522 -57.57 29.77 6.76
CA ASN A 522 -56.40 30.36 6.10
C ASN A 522 -55.08 30.05 6.82
N ALA A 523 -53.97 30.20 6.10
CA ALA A 523 -52.63 29.88 6.59
C ALA A 523 -52.15 30.76 7.76
N ALA A 524 -52.68 31.98 7.92
CA ALA A 524 -52.38 32.81 9.09
C ALA A 524 -53.04 32.23 10.35
N TRP A 525 -54.26 31.71 10.23
CA TRP A 525 -54.92 31.03 11.34
C TRP A 525 -54.25 29.69 11.70
N LEU A 526 -53.83 28.89 10.71
CA LEU A 526 -53.06 27.66 10.98
C LEU A 526 -51.74 27.97 11.73
N ARG A 527 -51.07 29.07 11.39
CA ARG A 527 -49.88 29.55 12.12
C ARG A 527 -50.21 30.05 13.53
N LYS A 528 -51.38 30.67 13.73
CA LYS A 528 -51.92 31.05 15.04
C LYS A 528 -52.30 29.84 15.90
N ASP A 529 -52.82 28.76 15.30
CA ASP A 529 -53.11 27.50 15.99
C ASP A 529 -51.81 26.73 16.33
N LEU A 530 -50.81 26.72 15.44
CA LEU A 530 -49.46 26.22 15.75
C LEU A 530 -48.77 27.04 16.87
N ASN A 531 -48.96 28.36 16.89
CA ASN A 531 -48.50 29.19 18.01
C ASN A 531 -49.25 28.85 19.32
N THR A 532 -50.54 28.51 19.25
CA THR A 532 -51.33 28.03 20.40
C THR A 532 -50.85 26.68 20.90
N PHE A 533 -50.49 25.76 19.98
CA PHE A 533 -49.88 24.46 20.30
C PHE A 533 -48.61 24.65 21.12
N LEU A 534 -47.69 25.48 20.63
CA LEU A 534 -46.40 25.73 21.26
C LEU A 534 -46.54 26.50 22.58
N GLY A 535 -47.51 27.41 22.67
CA GLY A 535 -47.88 28.10 23.92
C GLY A 535 -48.31 27.12 25.01
N SER A 536 -49.34 26.31 24.76
CA SER A 536 -49.85 25.39 25.79
C SER A 536 -48.94 24.17 26.05
N TRP A 537 -48.09 23.80 25.10
CA TRP A 537 -46.97 22.90 25.37
C TRP A 537 -45.93 23.53 26.33
N SER A 538 -45.68 24.84 26.21
CA SER A 538 -44.81 25.56 27.15
C SER A 538 -45.43 25.67 28.55
N GLU A 539 -46.75 25.86 28.65
CA GLU A 539 -47.50 25.78 29.91
C GLU A 539 -47.39 24.39 30.55
N LEU A 540 -47.60 23.30 29.79
CA LEU A 540 -47.36 21.93 30.24
C LEU A 540 -45.93 21.73 30.77
N LYS A 541 -44.92 22.32 30.11
CA LYS A 541 -43.52 22.28 30.55
C LYS A 541 -43.23 23.13 31.78
N HIS A 542 -44.02 24.18 32.03
CA HIS A 542 -43.94 25.03 33.22
C HIS A 542 -44.62 24.37 34.43
N ASP A 543 -45.85 23.87 34.29
CA ASP A 543 -46.60 23.36 35.45
C ASP A 543 -46.07 22.00 35.93
N THR A 544 -45.36 21.27 35.07
CA THR A 544 -44.65 20.04 35.45
C THR A 544 -43.23 20.26 35.98
N ILE A 545 -42.72 21.50 36.03
CA ILE A 545 -41.30 21.86 36.25
C ILE A 545 -40.59 21.18 37.44
N LEU A 546 -41.31 20.92 38.55
CA LEU A 546 -40.73 20.31 39.75
C LEU A 546 -40.53 18.79 39.61
N TYR A 547 -41.31 18.13 38.75
CA TYR A 547 -41.33 16.67 38.59
C TYR A 547 -40.81 16.21 37.21
N ALA A 548 -40.92 17.07 36.20
CA ALA A 548 -40.31 16.90 34.88
C ALA A 548 -39.01 17.71 34.80
N LYS A 549 -37.86 17.00 34.88
CA LYS A 549 -36.52 17.60 34.94
C LYS A 549 -36.27 18.68 33.87
N GLN A 550 -35.58 19.75 34.27
CA GLN A 550 -34.99 20.76 33.40
C GLN A 550 -33.46 20.61 33.33
N VAL A 551 -32.80 21.41 32.48
CA VAL A 551 -31.37 21.35 32.16
C VAL A 551 -30.77 22.76 32.15
N TYR A 552 -29.53 22.92 32.63
CA TYR A 552 -28.75 24.17 32.64
C TYR A 552 -27.69 24.20 31.52
N ALA A 553 -27.20 25.39 31.13
CA ALA A 553 -26.07 25.56 30.21
C ALA A 553 -25.39 26.94 30.34
N GLU A 554 -24.06 26.98 30.12
CA GLU A 554 -23.22 28.16 29.81
C GLU A 554 -21.94 27.65 29.11
N LEU A 555 -21.64 27.91 27.83
CA LEU A 555 -22.47 27.86 26.60
C LEU A 555 -21.50 27.79 25.38
N GLY A 556 -21.90 27.33 24.19
CA GLY A 556 -23.22 26.84 23.79
C GLY A 556 -23.23 26.20 22.39
N GLY A 557 -24.33 25.55 21.98
CA GLY A 557 -25.61 25.38 22.69
C GLY A 557 -26.31 24.07 22.31
N GLY A 558 -27.23 23.61 23.15
CA GLY A 558 -27.83 22.28 23.03
C GLY A 558 -28.67 22.07 21.76
N GLY A 559 -28.32 21.02 21.01
CA GLY A 559 -29.12 20.48 19.89
C GLY A 559 -30.33 19.63 20.35
N PRO A 560 -31.11 19.08 19.40
CA PRO A 560 -32.42 18.48 19.66
C PRO A 560 -32.37 17.09 20.35
N GLU A 561 -33.56 16.50 20.52
CA GLU A 561 -33.81 15.17 21.08
C GLU A 561 -32.84 14.10 20.56
N LYS A 562 -32.56 13.07 21.40
CA LYS A 562 -31.73 11.90 21.04
C LYS A 562 -32.19 11.27 19.72
N LYS A 563 -31.57 11.67 18.62
CA LYS A 563 -31.63 10.94 17.35
C LYS A 563 -30.97 9.58 17.54
N ASP A 564 -31.44 8.60 16.79
CA ASP A 564 -30.85 7.26 16.78
C ASP A 564 -29.56 7.30 15.93
N ASP A 565 -28.49 7.77 16.56
CA ASP A 565 -27.14 7.96 16.01
C ASP A 565 -26.30 6.67 16.01
N ARG A 566 -26.91 5.53 16.35
CA ARG A 566 -26.26 4.21 16.29
C ARG A 566 -25.80 3.95 14.86
N GLY A 567 -24.48 3.90 14.68
CA GLY A 567 -23.82 3.68 13.40
C GLY A 567 -23.67 2.21 13.05
N TYR A 568 -22.67 1.92 12.22
CA TYR A 568 -22.42 0.60 11.63
C TYR A 568 -20.93 0.52 11.24
N VAL A 569 -20.33 -0.67 11.30
CA VAL A 569 -18.95 -0.91 10.85
C VAL A 569 -18.97 -1.49 9.43
N GLU A 570 -18.04 -1.10 8.57
CA GLU A 570 -17.91 -1.71 7.25
C GLU A 570 -17.72 -3.22 7.43
N PRO A 571 -18.63 -4.09 6.95
CA PRO A 571 -18.75 -5.44 7.46
C PRO A 571 -17.70 -6.38 6.84
N ASN A 572 -16.45 -6.22 7.28
CA ASN A 572 -15.26 -6.83 6.71
C ASN A 572 -14.40 -7.49 7.81
N PRO A 573 -14.94 -8.50 8.52
CA PRO A 573 -14.28 -9.08 9.69
C PRO A 573 -12.92 -9.73 9.36
N TYR A 574 -12.69 -10.13 8.11
CA TYR A 574 -11.40 -10.66 7.66
C TYR A 574 -10.30 -9.60 7.61
N VAL A 575 -10.59 -8.36 7.22
CA VAL A 575 -9.60 -7.26 7.28
C VAL A 575 -9.24 -6.97 8.73
N TYR A 576 -10.23 -6.79 9.60
CA TYR A 576 -10.00 -6.49 11.01
C TYR A 576 -9.32 -7.66 11.77
N ALA A 577 -9.69 -8.91 11.50
CA ALA A 577 -9.02 -10.08 12.07
C ALA A 577 -7.55 -10.18 11.67
N ARG A 578 -7.24 -9.97 10.37
CA ARG A 578 -5.86 -9.98 9.86
C ARG A 578 -5.04 -8.82 10.41
N LEU A 579 -5.64 -7.64 10.55
CA LEU A 579 -5.01 -6.49 11.16
C LEU A 579 -4.69 -6.71 12.64
N ALA A 580 -5.63 -7.28 13.42
CA ALA A 580 -5.35 -7.66 14.81
C ALA A 580 -4.21 -8.70 14.91
N SER A 581 -4.24 -9.73 14.05
CA SER A 581 -3.19 -10.75 13.96
C SER A 581 -1.80 -10.14 13.64
N LEU A 582 -1.76 -9.14 12.76
CA LEU A 582 -0.55 -8.40 12.36
C LEU A 582 -0.06 -7.45 13.46
N LEU A 583 -0.96 -6.74 14.14
CA LEU A 583 -0.63 -5.86 15.27
C LEU A 583 -0.04 -6.66 16.43
N LYS A 584 -0.63 -7.80 16.77
CA LYS A 584 -0.09 -8.73 17.78
C LYS A 584 1.31 -9.21 17.39
N MET A 585 1.49 -9.74 16.17
CA MET A 585 2.78 -10.22 15.67
C MET A 585 3.86 -9.12 15.68
N THR A 586 3.48 -7.88 15.35
CA THR A 586 4.35 -6.69 15.42
C THR A 586 4.77 -6.41 16.85
N ASN A 587 3.82 -6.40 17.79
CA ASN A 587 4.06 -6.10 19.21
C ASN A 587 5.01 -7.13 19.84
N GLU A 588 4.70 -8.42 19.72
CA GLU A 588 5.51 -9.52 20.26
C GLU A 588 6.94 -9.52 19.70
N GLY A 589 7.10 -9.44 18.38
CA GLY A 589 8.41 -9.61 17.76
C GLY A 589 9.32 -8.38 17.88
N LEU A 590 8.76 -7.18 18.06
CA LEU A 590 9.53 -5.98 18.41
C LEU A 590 9.89 -5.96 19.91
N GLU A 591 9.02 -6.45 20.81
CA GLU A 591 9.32 -6.60 22.23
C GLU A 591 10.46 -7.61 22.46
N ILE A 592 10.40 -8.79 21.83
CA ILE A 592 11.45 -9.83 21.89
C ILE A 592 12.83 -9.30 21.48
N ARG A 593 12.87 -8.23 20.67
CA ARG A 593 14.11 -7.59 20.18
C ARG A 593 14.50 -6.32 20.95
N GLY A 594 13.74 -5.93 21.98
CA GLY A 594 13.98 -4.71 22.75
C GLY A 594 13.78 -3.41 21.95
N LEU A 595 12.91 -3.44 20.93
CA LEU A 595 12.68 -2.32 20.00
C LEU A 595 11.45 -1.47 20.35
N LEU A 596 10.63 -1.88 21.32
CA LEU A 596 9.48 -1.10 21.81
C LEU A 596 9.81 -0.31 23.08
N THR A 597 9.30 0.91 23.15
CA THR A 597 9.05 1.59 24.42
C THR A 597 7.72 1.12 25.03
N PRO A 598 7.46 1.32 26.34
CA PRO A 598 6.18 1.00 26.95
C PRO A 598 4.98 1.69 26.27
N SER A 599 5.14 2.93 25.79
CA SER A 599 4.09 3.68 25.06
C SER A 599 3.83 3.08 23.67
N MET A 600 4.87 2.65 22.94
CA MET A 600 4.70 1.95 21.66
C MET A 600 3.95 0.61 21.84
N LYS A 601 4.29 -0.17 22.88
CA LYS A 601 3.61 -1.43 23.21
C LYS A 601 2.14 -1.23 23.61
N ASP A 602 1.86 -0.26 24.47
CA ASP A 602 0.50 0.08 24.92
C ASP A 602 -0.39 0.52 23.75
N ASN A 603 0.11 1.42 22.89
CA ASN A 603 -0.66 1.87 21.72
C ASN A 603 -0.85 0.78 20.66
N LEU A 604 0.13 -0.11 20.45
CA LEU A 604 -0.06 -1.31 19.63
C LEU A 604 -1.17 -2.22 20.18
N SER A 605 -1.18 -2.51 21.49
CA SER A 605 -2.23 -3.32 22.12
C SER A 605 -3.61 -2.64 22.11
N LYS A 606 -3.68 -1.31 22.22
CA LYS A 606 -4.95 -0.56 22.04
C LYS A 606 -5.47 -0.66 20.61
N MET A 607 -4.59 -0.57 19.62
CA MET A 607 -4.98 -0.70 18.21
C MET A 607 -5.39 -2.14 17.86
N GLU A 608 -4.73 -3.14 18.44
CA GLU A 608 -5.11 -4.56 18.36
C GLU A 608 -6.52 -4.78 18.95
N GLN A 609 -6.80 -4.23 20.13
CA GLN A 609 -8.12 -4.29 20.76
C GLN A 609 -9.20 -3.61 19.92
N LEU A 610 -8.90 -2.43 19.34
CA LEU A 610 -9.82 -1.74 18.43
C LEU A 610 -10.13 -2.60 17.19
N ALA A 611 -9.11 -3.18 16.55
CA ALA A 611 -9.28 -4.11 15.44
C ALA A 611 -10.14 -5.33 15.83
N MET A 612 -9.89 -5.93 17.00
CA MET A 612 -10.68 -7.06 17.52
C MET A 612 -12.14 -6.70 17.82
N SER A 613 -12.40 -5.47 18.30
CA SER A 613 -13.75 -4.98 18.52
C SER A 613 -14.49 -4.73 17.20
N LEU A 614 -13.87 -4.06 16.23
CA LEU A 614 -14.46 -3.86 14.89
C LEU A 614 -14.73 -5.19 14.19
N LYS A 615 -13.79 -6.14 14.26
CA LYS A 615 -13.95 -7.53 13.79
C LYS A 615 -15.21 -8.18 14.36
N THR A 616 -15.38 -8.09 15.68
CA THR A 616 -16.51 -8.71 16.40
C THR A 616 -17.84 -8.02 16.10
N ILE A 617 -17.83 -6.70 15.87
CA ILE A 617 -19.00 -5.95 15.42
C ILE A 617 -19.42 -6.39 14.01
N SER A 618 -18.47 -6.45 13.06
CA SER A 618 -18.75 -6.91 11.69
C SER A 618 -19.22 -8.37 11.60
N GLU A 619 -18.79 -9.24 12.52
CA GLU A 619 -19.35 -10.60 12.64
C GLU A 619 -20.81 -10.59 13.06
N LYS A 620 -21.15 -9.84 14.12
CA LYS A 620 -22.54 -9.69 14.59
C LYS A 620 -23.42 -9.11 13.49
N GLU A 621 -22.98 -8.01 12.86
CA GLU A 621 -23.67 -7.34 11.75
C GLU A 621 -23.96 -8.32 10.60
N LEU A 622 -22.95 -9.04 10.10
CA LEU A 622 -23.14 -10.03 9.02
C LEU A 622 -24.04 -11.21 9.44
N ASN A 623 -23.91 -11.67 10.69
CA ASN A 623 -24.77 -12.72 11.22
C ASN A 623 -26.21 -12.24 11.53
N ASN A 624 -26.51 -10.95 11.35
CA ASN A 624 -27.76 -10.31 11.75
C ASN A 624 -28.07 -10.55 13.26
N GLU A 625 -27.04 -10.43 14.08
CA GLU A 625 -27.09 -10.44 15.53
C GLU A 625 -27.12 -9.00 16.06
N ASN A 626 -27.80 -8.76 17.18
CA ASN A 626 -27.91 -7.41 17.75
C ASN A 626 -26.57 -6.96 18.35
N LEU A 627 -26.13 -5.75 18.01
CA LEU A 627 -25.04 -5.07 18.70
C LEU A 627 -25.48 -4.60 20.10
N THR A 628 -24.53 -4.53 21.03
CA THR A 628 -24.72 -4.05 22.39
C THR A 628 -24.53 -2.53 22.48
N ASP A 629 -24.98 -1.91 23.58
CA ASP A 629 -24.72 -0.49 23.83
C ASP A 629 -23.22 -0.16 23.79
N ALA A 630 -22.35 -1.05 24.26
CA ALA A 630 -20.89 -0.86 24.22
C ALA A 630 -20.32 -0.90 22.80
N ASP A 631 -20.86 -1.74 21.91
CA ASP A 631 -20.50 -1.74 20.48
C ASP A 631 -20.90 -0.39 19.85
N TYR A 632 -22.09 0.13 20.18
CA TYR A 632 -22.56 1.43 19.67
C TYR A 632 -21.82 2.63 20.28
N GLU A 633 -21.42 2.60 21.55
CA GLU A 633 -20.54 3.63 22.13
C GLU A 633 -19.15 3.63 21.47
N LEU A 634 -18.61 2.46 21.11
CA LEU A 634 -17.36 2.38 20.35
C LEU A 634 -17.52 3.02 18.96
N ILE A 635 -18.59 2.69 18.23
CA ILE A 635 -18.91 3.29 16.93
C ILE A 635 -19.08 4.82 17.06
N ARG A 636 -19.77 5.30 18.10
CA ARG A 636 -19.99 6.75 18.36
C ARG A 636 -18.69 7.48 18.72
N SER A 637 -17.85 6.88 19.56
CA SER A 637 -16.59 7.47 20.06
C SER A 637 -15.37 7.20 19.18
N TYR A 638 -15.55 6.52 18.04
CA TYR A 638 -14.48 6.10 17.14
C TYR A 638 -13.54 7.24 16.72
N GLY A 639 -14.05 8.46 16.52
CA GLY A 639 -13.23 9.63 16.21
C GLY A 639 -12.15 9.90 17.26
N GLY A 640 -12.53 10.00 18.53
CA GLY A 640 -11.59 10.12 19.65
C GLY A 640 -10.60 8.95 19.81
N GLN A 641 -10.93 7.73 19.32
CA GLN A 641 -9.96 6.62 19.28
C GLN A 641 -8.86 6.87 18.26
N LEU A 642 -9.21 7.38 17.08
CA LEU A 642 -8.25 7.74 16.03
C LEU A 642 -7.44 8.98 16.43
N GLU A 643 -8.08 9.97 17.05
CA GLU A 643 -7.40 11.15 17.58
C GLU A 643 -6.36 10.77 18.64
N HIS A 644 -6.66 9.83 19.54
CA HIS A 644 -5.68 9.30 20.51
C HIS A 644 -4.42 8.76 19.83
N PHE A 645 -4.55 7.95 18.78
CA PHE A 645 -3.38 7.43 18.06
C PHE A 645 -2.62 8.54 17.34
N TRP A 646 -3.31 9.42 16.62
CA TRP A 646 -2.70 10.55 15.92
C TRP A 646 -1.93 11.49 16.87
N LEU A 647 -2.49 11.76 18.06
CA LEU A 647 -1.81 12.52 19.12
C LEU A 647 -0.58 11.77 19.65
N GLU A 648 -0.72 10.48 20.01
CA GLU A 648 0.37 9.68 20.57
C GLU A 648 1.55 9.48 19.60
N ILE A 649 1.29 9.50 18.30
CA ILE A 649 2.30 9.41 17.24
C ILE A 649 3.03 10.75 17.05
N ASN A 650 2.29 11.86 16.97
CA ASN A 650 2.86 13.16 16.63
C ASN A 650 3.41 13.95 17.83
N LYS A 651 3.00 13.63 19.07
CA LYS A 651 3.37 14.36 20.31
C LYS A 651 4.85 14.67 20.47
N ASP A 652 5.73 13.85 19.89
CA ASP A 652 7.17 13.96 20.05
C ASP A 652 7.90 14.67 18.89
N GLU A 653 7.24 14.90 17.76
CA GLU A 653 7.82 15.61 16.62
C GLU A 653 8.12 17.08 16.96
N PRO A 654 9.26 17.67 16.52
CA PRO A 654 9.60 19.06 16.85
C PRO A 654 8.53 20.07 16.40
N GLN A 655 8.05 19.95 15.17
CA GLN A 655 7.00 20.82 14.61
C GLN A 655 5.68 20.72 15.40
N TYR A 656 5.35 19.57 15.99
CA TYR A 656 4.17 19.40 16.85
C TYR A 656 4.31 20.14 18.20
N LYS A 657 5.55 20.32 18.69
CA LYS A 657 5.86 21.07 19.90
C LYS A 657 5.94 22.59 19.67
N GLU A 658 6.07 23.02 18.41
CA GLU A 658 6.15 24.42 17.99
C GLU A 658 4.81 25.00 17.50
N LEU A 659 3.91 24.16 16.98
CA LEU A 659 2.58 24.53 16.51
C LEU A 659 1.48 24.09 17.50
N ASP A 660 0.28 24.66 17.37
CA ASP A 660 -0.91 24.04 17.96
C ASP A 660 -1.42 22.87 17.11
N GLN A 661 -2.25 22.01 17.73
CA GLN A 661 -2.81 20.79 17.13
C GLN A 661 -3.45 21.03 15.75
N ARG A 662 -4.12 22.17 15.55
CA ARG A 662 -4.80 22.50 14.30
C ARG A 662 -3.81 22.96 13.25
N ASN A 663 -2.91 23.88 13.57
CA ASN A 663 -1.89 24.36 12.63
C ASN A 663 -0.93 23.24 12.21
N PHE A 664 -0.65 22.28 13.09
CA PHE A 664 0.08 21.06 12.74
C PHE A 664 -0.72 20.16 11.78
N LEU A 665 -2.01 19.92 12.06
CA LEU A 665 -2.90 19.12 11.21
C LEU A 665 -3.19 19.74 9.83
N ASP A 666 -3.23 21.08 9.73
CA ASP A 666 -3.35 21.80 8.45
C ASP A 666 -2.06 21.69 7.61
N GLN A 667 -0.90 21.40 8.23
CA GLN A 667 0.39 21.19 7.57
C GLN A 667 0.75 19.70 7.35
N ASN A 668 0.22 18.79 8.16
CA ASN A 668 0.43 17.34 8.11
C ASN A 668 -0.90 16.58 7.92
N PRO A 669 -1.57 16.70 6.75
CA PRO A 669 -2.78 15.94 6.44
C PRO A 669 -2.46 14.47 6.10
N ALA A 670 -3.49 13.63 6.11
CA ALA A 670 -3.53 12.26 5.57
C ALA A 670 -3.30 12.15 4.04
N ALA A 671 -2.98 13.26 3.38
CA ALA A 671 -2.71 13.31 1.96
C ALA A 671 -1.21 13.09 1.73
N ILE A 672 -0.85 11.96 1.12
CA ILE A 672 0.53 11.54 0.84
C ILE A 672 0.70 11.18 -0.64
N ILE A 673 1.94 11.16 -1.11
CA ILE A 673 2.30 10.74 -2.48
C ILE A 673 3.62 9.96 -2.47
N ALA A 674 3.75 8.96 -3.34
CA ALA A 674 4.96 8.16 -3.49
C ALA A 674 5.14 7.71 -4.96
N ASP A 675 6.39 7.68 -5.43
CA ASP A 675 6.75 7.08 -6.71
C ASP A 675 6.89 5.56 -6.57
N VAL A 676 6.12 4.79 -7.35
CA VAL A 676 6.10 3.31 -7.28
C VAL A 676 6.72 2.63 -8.51
N ALA A 677 6.95 3.39 -9.59
CA ALA A 677 7.68 2.93 -10.77
C ALA A 677 8.40 4.10 -11.45
N THR A 678 9.48 3.81 -12.18
CA THR A 678 10.23 4.80 -12.98
C THR A 678 10.45 4.24 -14.39
N ASP A 679 10.03 5.00 -15.40
CA ASP A 679 10.44 4.80 -16.79
C ASP A 679 11.78 5.54 -17.01
N PRO A 680 12.88 4.83 -17.34
CA PRO A 680 14.19 5.45 -17.58
C PRO A 680 14.21 6.44 -18.76
N ASN A 681 13.13 6.55 -19.55
CA ASN A 681 12.96 7.60 -20.56
C ASN A 681 12.50 8.96 -19.98
N GLY A 682 12.24 9.06 -18.67
CA GLY A 682 12.04 10.34 -17.96
C GLY A 682 10.66 10.54 -17.29
N GLN A 683 9.93 9.48 -17.00
CA GLN A 683 8.66 9.55 -16.25
C GLN A 683 8.67 8.64 -15.02
N VAL A 684 7.80 8.94 -14.06
CA VAL A 684 7.53 8.10 -12.89
C VAL A 684 6.03 7.81 -12.80
N LEU A 685 5.64 6.72 -12.14
CA LEU A 685 4.25 6.50 -11.73
C LEU A 685 4.13 6.92 -10.26
N GLU A 686 3.28 7.91 -10.00
CA GLU A 686 2.98 8.39 -8.66
C GLU A 686 1.61 7.91 -8.21
N GLU A 687 1.59 7.36 -7.00
CA GLU A 687 0.41 6.90 -6.28
C GLU A 687 0.21 7.83 -5.09
N GLY A 688 -1.01 8.34 -4.88
CA GLY A 688 -1.26 9.29 -3.81
C GLY A 688 -2.66 9.21 -3.19
N THR A 689 -2.77 9.70 -1.96
CA THR A 689 -4.03 10.01 -1.30
C THR A 689 -4.19 11.53 -1.21
N GLY A 690 -5.39 12.03 -1.46
CA GLY A 690 -5.77 13.40 -1.16
C GLY A 690 -6.46 13.52 0.19
N LYS A 691 -7.20 14.62 0.37
CA LYS A 691 -8.01 14.86 1.57
C LYS A 691 -9.16 13.85 1.68
N ILE A 692 -9.55 13.53 2.91
CA ILE A 692 -10.48 12.44 3.19
C ILE A 692 -11.89 12.80 2.70
N SER A 693 -12.36 11.97 1.77
CA SER A 693 -13.68 12.10 1.15
C SER A 693 -14.75 11.46 2.03
N GLU A 694 -15.98 11.95 1.93
CA GLU A 694 -17.08 11.48 2.77
C GLU A 694 -17.87 10.39 2.04
N ILE A 695 -17.89 9.18 2.61
CA ILE A 695 -18.84 8.15 2.21
C ILE A 695 -20.12 8.27 3.04
N TYR A 696 -21.27 8.14 2.38
CA TYR A 696 -22.59 8.07 2.99
C TYR A 696 -23.19 6.72 2.61
N VAL A 697 -23.50 5.86 3.57
CA VAL A 697 -23.95 4.47 3.36
C VAL A 697 -25.29 4.24 4.05
N VAL A 698 -26.25 3.67 3.34
CA VAL A 698 -27.56 3.30 3.87
C VAL A 698 -27.47 1.90 4.51
N VAL A 699 -27.39 1.85 5.83
CA VAL A 699 -27.10 0.63 6.61
C VAL A 699 -28.30 0.14 7.44
N PRO A 700 -28.48 -1.19 7.61
CA PRO A 700 -29.55 -1.77 8.42
C PRO A 700 -29.17 -1.86 9.91
N VAL A 701 -29.94 -1.19 10.77
CA VAL A 701 -29.82 -1.27 12.24
C VAL A 701 -31.19 -1.58 12.81
N ASP A 702 -31.32 -2.69 13.55
CA ASP A 702 -32.59 -3.25 14.03
C ASP A 702 -33.66 -3.40 12.93
N GLY A 703 -33.24 -3.75 11.71
CA GLY A 703 -34.13 -3.85 10.54
C GLY A 703 -34.58 -2.50 9.95
N LYS A 704 -34.15 -1.37 10.50
CA LYS A 704 -34.40 -0.01 9.96
C LYS A 704 -33.16 0.50 9.22
N LEU A 705 -33.37 1.05 8.03
CA LEU A 705 -32.28 1.67 7.27
C LEU A 705 -32.03 3.11 7.74
N ARG A 706 -30.76 3.50 7.82
CA ARG A 706 -30.28 4.85 8.11
C ARG A 706 -29.06 5.20 7.26
N ILE A 707 -28.83 6.46 6.94
CA ILE A 707 -27.55 6.91 6.40
C ILE A 707 -26.59 7.02 7.58
N ALA A 708 -25.52 6.25 7.52
CA ALA A 708 -24.31 6.46 8.29
C ALA A 708 -23.25 7.16 7.40
N LYS A 709 -22.38 7.97 7.99
CA LYS A 709 -21.32 8.70 7.27
C LYS A 709 -19.94 8.30 7.78
N GLY A 710 -18.99 8.10 6.87
CA GLY A 710 -17.61 7.72 7.15
C GLY A 710 -16.61 8.49 6.30
N GLY A 711 -15.32 8.28 6.56
CA GLY A 711 -14.25 8.74 5.68
C GLY A 711 -13.79 7.63 4.75
N VAL A 712 -13.42 7.97 3.52
CA VAL A 712 -12.71 7.12 2.58
C VAL A 712 -11.55 7.88 1.94
N TYR A 713 -10.51 7.15 1.53
CA TYR A 713 -9.40 7.73 0.79
C TYR A 713 -9.87 8.36 -0.52
N SER A 714 -9.28 9.50 -0.90
CA SER A 714 -9.30 9.98 -2.28
C SER A 714 -8.01 9.51 -2.95
N TYR A 715 -8.04 8.32 -3.54
CA TYR A 715 -6.89 7.73 -4.22
C TYR A 715 -6.69 8.35 -5.63
N TYR A 716 -5.43 8.64 -5.97
CA TYR A 716 -4.98 9.20 -7.23
C TYR A 716 -3.80 8.38 -7.76
N GLU A 717 -3.77 8.18 -9.07
CA GLU A 717 -2.70 7.50 -9.81
C GLU A 717 -2.40 8.33 -11.06
N PHE A 718 -1.15 8.75 -11.26
CA PHE A 718 -0.77 9.49 -12.47
C PHE A 718 0.71 9.36 -12.84
N PRO A 719 1.05 9.45 -14.14
CA PRO A 719 2.44 9.59 -14.57
C PRO A 719 2.92 11.03 -14.35
N TRP A 720 4.10 11.19 -13.76
CA TRP A 720 4.71 12.49 -13.47
C TRP A 720 6.12 12.62 -14.10
N PRO A 721 6.64 13.83 -14.39
CA PRO A 721 7.99 13.99 -14.93
C PRO A 721 9.07 13.64 -13.89
N MET A 722 10.04 12.80 -14.27
CA MET A 722 11.16 12.41 -13.39
C MET A 722 12.04 13.60 -12.94
N SER A 723 11.94 14.75 -13.63
CA SER A 723 12.62 16.00 -13.31
C SER A 723 11.91 16.88 -12.28
N ASP A 724 10.72 16.48 -11.82
CA ASP A 724 9.81 17.25 -10.95
C ASP A 724 9.25 16.36 -9.81
N ARG A 725 10.00 15.30 -9.45
CA ARG A 725 9.74 14.34 -8.36
C ARG A 725 10.33 14.83 -7.02
#